data_AF-A0A1H3EM14-F1
#
_entry.id   AF-A0A1H3EM14-F1
#
_cell.length_a   1.000
_cell.length_b   1.000
_cell.length_c   1.000
_cell.angle_alpha   90.00
_cell.angle_beta   90.00
_cell.angle_gamma   90.00
#
_symmetry.space_group_name_H-M   'P 1'
#
loop_
_entity.id
_entity.type
_entity.pdbx_description
1 polymer ?
#
loop_
_entity_poly.entity_id
_entity_poly.type
_entity_poly.pdbx_seq_one_letter_code
_entity_poly.pdbx_strand_id
1 'polypeptide(L)'
;MAQAPQDSRDLTDRFIQFYRKYYRDAIGTLAQKYPNEQRSLYVDYEDLYKFDTELAEEYRKVPGQYREYAEEALRLYDLPADVKLGRAHVRLQNLPETVDIRDIRVHDDHIGRMIAVQGIVRKATDVRPKITEAAFECQRCGTMTYIPQSDSGFQEPHECQGCERQGPFHVDFDQSEFVDAQKVRVQESPEGLRGGETPQSIDIDLEDDVTGRVTAGDHVTVTGVLHIEQQTSGNEKTPIFDLYMDGVSVQIEDEEFEDMDITEADVAEIVDLSNDPDIYEKMVESVAPSIYGYEEEKLAMILQLFSGVTKHLPDGSRIRGDLHMLLIGDPGTGKCVAGDTLVTLADGSEIPIRELVEDNLDDPKSVDDGVWDAVDFEVPSMAEDGSLGTQRATKVWKREAPEQMYRIRTASGKELTATPSHPLFVQSNGEIEAVKVEDLTQNQCIATPRTVPTDGGDSLDVTYRRSKSNNAVSLDLPEVWTNSLARLIGYIVAEGYVEHRDDHTGSVRITNYDEEILSDVASGFESLGVNYSLLNSREHKQARVVRCSSGEFVSFLEHLEPALLSRSAAQRVPDAIKNATTEIKQSFLRAYVDAEGHVSAAQRELTVASMSRDLLKDVRSLFLSLDISSSIQPRQNGSYRLRLSGDAFQRYADAVGFVTERKLDAAKAHSDQDRNTNVDVVPDIGDSLRDIRESLALSQSDCGVPRSTYQHYERGDRNPSRDSLRSVLDAFERRIERLKETAKHLETRSWEQIESVRRLLNVSQREIATGMSVEQTTVSYYERTDAVPDGGRIAHGTDVLANRIDEALSVVTDVRRLRALAENDIRWDRIESIEACSPTDDWVYDLEVAETHSYLSNNIVSHNSAMLQYIRNIAPRSVYTSGKGSSSAGLTAAAVRDDFGDGQQWTLEAGALVLADKGIAAVDELDKMRSEDRSAMHEALEQQSISVSKAGINATLKSRCSLLGAANPKYGRFDQYEPIGEQIDLEPALISRFDLIFTVTDDPDPETDAELAEHIINTNYAGELHTQKSEVPSSEFTDDQVDDATEEVTPTIDAELLRKYIAYAKRNCYPTMTDEAKEVIRDFYVDFRAKGADEDAPVPVTARKLEALVRLSEASARLRLSDTVDREDAVRVTDIVESCLRDIGMDPETGEFDADIVETGTSKNQRDRIKNLKHLIEELEDEYEEGAPLDEVVERATTDLGLGESKAEDEIENLRRKGEVYEPRQGYLRTT
;
A
#
# COMPACT_ATOMS: atom_id res chain seq x y z
N MET A 1 51.84 27.80 -37.00
CA MET A 1 51.64 29.16 -36.47
C MET A 1 50.57 29.85 -37.31
N ALA A 2 49.31 29.57 -37.01
CA ALA A 2 48.16 30.29 -37.55
C ALA A 2 47.64 31.20 -36.43
N GLN A 3 47.30 32.44 -36.75
CA GLN A 3 46.79 33.43 -35.80
C GLN A 3 45.43 32.96 -35.25
N ALA A 4 45.34 32.78 -33.93
CA ALA A 4 44.06 32.62 -33.24
C ALA A 4 43.22 33.91 -33.40
N PRO A 5 41.88 33.83 -33.44
CA PRO A 5 41.00 34.99 -33.57
C PRO A 5 41.27 35.97 -32.43
N GLN A 6 41.18 37.28 -32.68
CA GLN A 6 41.42 38.32 -31.67
C GLN A 6 40.54 38.16 -30.40
N ASP A 7 39.38 37.50 -30.52
CA ASP A 7 38.45 37.24 -29.40
C ASP A 7 38.93 36.15 -28.44
N SER A 8 39.74 35.16 -28.89
CA SER A 8 40.13 34.05 -28.02
C SER A 8 41.16 34.46 -26.96
N ARG A 9 42.09 35.37 -27.30
CA ARG A 9 43.07 35.91 -26.34
C ARG A 9 42.42 36.77 -25.27
N ASP A 10 41.39 37.53 -25.62
CA ASP A 10 40.67 38.40 -24.69
C ASP A 10 39.93 37.57 -23.62
N LEU A 11 39.33 36.44 -24.03
CA LEU A 11 38.70 35.49 -23.11
C LEU A 11 39.72 34.81 -22.18
N THR A 12 40.86 34.34 -22.70
CA THR A 12 41.93 33.77 -21.88
C THR A 12 42.47 34.79 -20.87
N ASP A 13 42.66 36.05 -21.28
CA ASP A 13 43.12 37.13 -20.39
C ASP A 13 42.08 37.47 -19.30
N ARG A 14 40.77 37.38 -19.59
CA ARG A 14 39.68 37.52 -18.60
C ARG A 14 39.76 36.41 -17.54
N PHE A 15 39.95 35.15 -17.93
CA PHE A 15 40.14 34.05 -16.98
C PHE A 15 41.41 34.21 -16.13
N ILE A 16 42.52 34.70 -16.69
CA ILE A 16 43.73 35.01 -15.91
C ILE A 16 43.45 36.08 -14.85
N GLN A 17 42.67 37.11 -15.17
CA GLN A 17 42.27 38.14 -14.20
C GLN A 17 41.36 37.58 -13.10
N PHE A 18 40.39 36.74 -13.47
CA PHE A 18 39.52 36.03 -12.54
C PHE A 18 40.34 35.20 -11.53
N TYR A 19 41.27 34.38 -12.03
CA TYR A 19 42.16 33.55 -11.20
C TYR A 19 43.02 34.38 -10.25
N ARG A 20 43.53 35.54 -10.69
CA ARG A 20 44.30 36.43 -9.81
C ARG A 20 43.48 37.02 -8.67
N LYS A 21 42.19 37.24 -8.90
CA LYS A 21 41.29 37.91 -7.94
C LYS A 21 40.72 36.94 -6.92
N TYR A 22 40.26 35.76 -7.35
CA TYR A 22 39.52 34.82 -6.49
C TYR A 22 40.31 33.56 -6.12
N TYR A 23 41.14 33.01 -7.02
CA TYR A 23 41.70 31.65 -6.88
C TYR A 23 43.24 31.60 -6.75
N ARG A 24 43.90 32.71 -6.39
CA ARG A 24 45.37 32.78 -6.35
C ARG A 24 46.00 31.75 -5.39
N ASP A 25 45.42 31.58 -4.21
CA ASP A 25 45.93 30.66 -3.18
C ASP A 25 45.62 29.20 -3.53
N ALA A 26 44.45 28.94 -4.11
CA ALA A 26 44.06 27.61 -4.61
C ALA A 26 44.98 27.14 -5.74
N ILE A 27 45.32 28.02 -6.69
CA ILE A 27 46.28 27.74 -7.77
C ILE A 27 47.70 27.51 -7.22
N GLY A 28 48.10 28.25 -6.17
CA GLY A 28 49.36 28.01 -5.48
C GLY A 28 49.42 26.63 -4.83
N THR A 29 48.31 26.18 -4.23
CA THR A 29 48.18 24.85 -3.62
C THR A 29 48.19 23.75 -4.68
N LEU A 30 47.46 23.94 -5.79
CA LEU A 30 47.47 23.04 -6.93
C LEU A 30 48.89 22.87 -7.49
N ALA A 31 49.63 23.97 -7.68
CA ALA A 31 51.00 23.92 -8.19
C ALA A 31 51.98 23.15 -7.27
N GLN A 32 51.70 23.04 -5.96
CA GLN A 32 52.50 22.23 -5.04
C GLN A 32 52.17 20.74 -5.10
N LYS A 33 50.90 20.40 -5.34
CA LYS A 33 50.36 19.03 -5.33
C LYS A 33 50.34 18.35 -6.71
N TYR A 34 50.50 19.14 -7.76
CA TYR A 34 50.54 18.67 -9.15
C TYR A 34 51.84 17.91 -9.47
N PRO A 35 51.81 16.80 -10.24
CA PRO A 35 50.66 16.12 -10.83
C PRO A 35 50.16 14.89 -10.04
N ASN A 36 50.76 14.60 -8.87
CA ASN A 36 50.59 13.33 -8.16
C ASN A 36 49.40 13.30 -7.21
N GLU A 37 49.09 14.41 -6.53
CA GLU A 37 48.01 14.46 -5.52
C GLU A 37 46.76 15.18 -6.03
N GLN A 38 46.90 16.15 -6.95
CA GLN A 38 45.77 16.92 -7.47
C GLN A 38 46.05 17.42 -8.89
N ARG A 39 45.08 17.22 -9.79
CA ARG A 39 45.16 17.64 -11.21
C ARG A 39 44.12 18.69 -11.60
N SER A 40 43.01 18.77 -10.87
CA SER A 40 41.94 19.74 -11.14
C SER A 40 41.95 20.96 -10.20
N LEU A 41 41.68 22.13 -10.78
CA LEU A 41 41.21 23.32 -10.08
C LEU A 41 39.68 23.32 -10.09
N TYR A 42 39.08 23.37 -8.91
CA TYR A 42 37.64 23.53 -8.77
C TYR A 42 37.29 25.01 -8.67
N VAL A 43 36.30 25.44 -9.46
CA VAL A 43 35.83 26.82 -9.56
C VAL A 43 34.34 26.86 -9.27
N ASP A 44 33.92 27.74 -8.37
CA ASP A 44 32.51 27.99 -8.06
C ASP A 44 31.86 28.87 -9.14
N TYR A 45 30.68 28.48 -9.62
CA TYR A 45 29.92 29.27 -10.60
C TYR A 45 29.56 30.66 -10.07
N GLU A 46 29.21 30.80 -8.78
CA GLU A 46 28.85 32.09 -8.22
C GLU A 46 30.00 33.10 -8.30
N ASP A 47 31.23 32.64 -8.08
CA ASP A 47 32.41 33.50 -8.17
C ASP A 47 32.62 34.00 -9.61
N LEU A 48 32.42 33.11 -10.60
CA LEU A 48 32.51 33.46 -12.01
C LEU A 48 31.38 34.42 -12.39
N TYR A 49 30.16 34.19 -11.92
CA TYR A 49 29.00 35.04 -12.16
C TYR A 49 29.14 36.44 -11.53
N LYS A 50 29.66 36.52 -10.29
CA LYS A 50 29.96 37.78 -9.59
C LYS A 50 31.09 38.56 -10.26
N PHE A 51 32.06 37.87 -10.86
CA PHE A 51 33.12 38.51 -11.63
C PHE A 51 32.60 39.03 -12.97
N ASP A 52 31.89 38.17 -13.70
CA ASP A 52 31.52 38.39 -15.09
C ASP A 52 30.34 37.50 -15.51
N THR A 53 29.14 38.06 -15.43
CA THR A 53 27.87 37.40 -15.74
C THR A 53 27.84 36.80 -17.15
N GLU A 54 28.34 37.53 -18.15
CA GLU A 54 28.32 37.08 -19.54
C GLU A 54 29.27 35.89 -19.75
N LEU A 55 30.45 35.93 -19.11
CA LEU A 55 31.41 34.83 -19.15
C LEU A 55 30.85 33.55 -18.51
N ALA A 56 30.12 33.68 -17.40
CA ALA A 56 29.51 32.56 -16.69
C ALA A 56 28.37 31.89 -17.50
N GLU A 57 27.45 32.70 -18.03
CA GLU A 57 26.33 32.21 -18.85
C GLU A 57 26.80 31.52 -20.13
N GLU A 58 27.82 32.06 -20.81
CA GLU A 58 28.36 31.44 -22.02
C GLU A 58 29.15 30.15 -21.71
N TYR A 59 29.83 30.06 -20.56
CA TYR A 59 30.43 28.79 -20.10
C TYR A 59 29.35 27.71 -19.93
N ARG A 60 28.18 28.06 -19.35
CA ARG A 60 27.06 27.11 -19.18
C ARG A 60 26.49 26.64 -20.52
N LYS A 61 26.40 27.52 -21.54
CA LYS A 61 25.87 27.18 -22.87
C LYS A 61 26.83 26.39 -23.74
N VAL A 62 28.13 26.73 -23.74
CA VAL A 62 29.15 26.11 -24.60
C VAL A 62 30.35 25.65 -23.76
N PRO A 63 30.15 24.67 -22.87
CA PRO A 63 31.14 24.33 -21.84
C PRO A 63 32.47 23.82 -22.41
N GLY A 64 32.46 23.04 -23.50
CA GLY A 64 33.69 22.47 -24.06
C GLY A 64 34.70 23.53 -24.51
N GLN A 65 34.24 24.56 -25.22
CA GLN A 65 35.12 25.62 -25.73
C GLN A 65 35.64 26.53 -24.61
N TYR A 66 34.79 26.92 -23.66
CA TYR A 66 35.19 27.77 -22.55
C TYR A 66 36.08 27.04 -21.54
N ARG A 67 35.93 25.72 -21.38
CA ARG A 67 36.86 24.88 -20.62
C ARG A 67 38.26 24.91 -21.21
N GLU A 68 38.42 24.78 -22.52
CA GLU A 68 39.75 24.88 -23.17
C GLU A 68 40.41 26.24 -22.91
N TYR A 69 39.65 27.34 -23.00
CA TYR A 69 40.18 28.68 -22.71
C TYR A 69 40.58 28.86 -21.24
N ALA A 70 39.79 28.29 -20.32
CA ALA A 70 40.08 28.31 -18.89
C ALA A 70 41.35 27.50 -18.55
N GLU A 71 41.52 26.32 -19.15
CA GLU A 71 42.74 25.51 -19.01
C GLU A 71 43.96 26.18 -19.65
N GLU A 72 43.81 26.81 -20.82
CA GLU A 72 44.88 27.57 -21.46
C GLU A 72 45.29 28.78 -20.60
N ALA A 73 44.34 29.44 -19.94
CA ALA A 73 44.61 30.50 -18.97
C ALA A 73 45.41 29.99 -17.76
N LEU A 74 45.12 28.80 -17.25
CA LEU A 74 45.94 28.17 -16.19
C LEU A 74 47.37 27.85 -16.66
N ARG A 75 47.53 27.39 -17.91
CA ARG A 75 48.86 27.10 -18.50
C ARG A 75 49.71 28.36 -18.66
N LEU A 76 49.08 29.51 -18.89
CA LEU A 76 49.72 30.81 -19.07
C LEU A 76 49.87 31.60 -17.75
N TYR A 77 49.30 31.12 -16.66
CA TYR A 77 49.33 31.80 -15.36
C TYR A 77 50.75 31.84 -14.78
N ASP A 78 51.15 33.01 -14.27
CA ASP A 78 52.50 33.26 -13.78
C ASP A 78 52.67 32.71 -12.34
N LEU A 79 53.30 31.55 -12.23
CA LEU A 79 53.52 30.83 -10.97
C LEU A 79 54.90 31.17 -10.37
N PRO A 80 55.03 31.29 -9.03
CA PRO A 80 56.31 31.59 -8.37
C PRO A 80 57.40 30.48 -8.47
N ALA A 81 57.12 29.33 -9.11
CA ALA A 81 58.00 28.15 -9.18
C ALA A 81 58.11 27.61 -10.62
N ASP A 82 59.16 26.83 -10.92
CA ASP A 82 59.41 26.15 -12.22
C ASP A 82 58.39 25.03 -12.57
N VAL A 83 57.18 25.07 -12.01
CA VAL A 83 56.12 24.07 -12.22
C VAL A 83 55.21 24.55 -13.33
N LYS A 84 55.02 23.72 -14.37
CA LYS A 84 54.08 23.97 -15.46
C LYS A 84 52.84 23.09 -15.32
N LEU A 85 51.66 23.71 -15.24
CA LEU A 85 50.36 23.04 -15.17
C LEU A 85 49.90 22.59 -16.57
N GLY A 86 50.66 21.70 -17.22
CA GLY A 86 50.45 21.32 -18.62
C GLY A 86 49.15 20.54 -18.87
N ARG A 87 48.73 19.70 -17.92
CA ARG A 87 47.52 18.86 -17.94
C ARG A 87 46.65 19.12 -16.71
N ALA A 88 46.46 20.38 -16.34
CA ALA A 88 45.54 20.71 -15.26
C ALA A 88 44.14 20.96 -15.83
N HIS A 89 43.12 20.43 -15.16
CA HIS A 89 41.72 20.59 -15.56
C HIS A 89 41.05 21.70 -14.77
N VAL A 90 40.09 22.39 -15.40
CA VAL A 90 39.19 23.33 -14.73
C VAL A 90 37.83 22.67 -14.60
N ARG A 91 37.38 22.46 -13.37
CA ARG A 91 36.09 21.84 -13.06
C ARG A 91 35.19 22.87 -12.40
N LEU A 92 34.04 23.10 -13.01
CA LEU A 92 33.06 24.07 -12.54
C LEU A 92 32.01 23.36 -11.67
N GLN A 93 31.62 23.97 -10.56
CA GLN A 93 30.71 23.39 -9.57
C GLN A 93 29.78 24.45 -8.95
N ASN A 94 28.75 24.03 -8.22
CA ASN A 94 27.71 24.88 -7.61
C ASN A 94 26.92 25.70 -8.65
N LEU A 95 26.32 25.03 -9.64
CA LEU A 95 25.37 25.70 -10.54
C LEU A 95 24.11 26.14 -9.74
N PRO A 96 23.50 27.27 -10.10
CA PRO A 96 22.39 27.87 -9.33
C PRO A 96 21.07 27.11 -9.47
N GLU A 97 20.96 26.23 -10.46
CA GLU A 97 19.77 25.40 -10.70
C GLU A 97 20.22 23.94 -10.82
N THR A 98 19.69 23.10 -9.96
CA THR A 98 19.67 21.65 -10.13
C THR A 98 18.48 21.26 -10.99
N VAL A 99 18.67 20.29 -11.87
CA VAL A 99 17.64 19.76 -12.75
C VAL A 99 17.35 18.32 -12.31
N ASP A 100 16.09 18.04 -12.00
CA ASP A 100 15.68 16.70 -11.66
C ASP A 100 15.84 15.76 -12.86
N ILE A 101 16.28 14.53 -12.60
CA ILE A 101 16.55 13.52 -13.65
C ILE A 101 15.31 13.33 -14.54
N ARG A 102 14.12 13.42 -13.94
CA ARG A 102 12.84 13.27 -14.62
C ARG A 102 12.48 14.43 -15.53
N ASP A 103 12.95 15.62 -15.24
CA ASP A 103 12.67 16.85 -15.99
C ASP A 103 13.67 17.07 -17.13
N ILE A 104 14.67 16.20 -17.27
CA ILE A 104 15.54 16.17 -18.44
C ILE A 104 14.70 15.83 -19.68
N ARG A 105 14.36 16.87 -20.44
CA ARG A 105 13.61 16.80 -21.70
C ARG A 105 14.42 17.38 -22.84
N VAL A 106 14.20 16.84 -24.04
CA VAL A 106 14.84 17.30 -25.28
C VAL A 106 14.37 18.71 -25.68
N HIS A 107 13.17 19.13 -25.23
CA HIS A 107 12.58 20.43 -25.59
C HIS A 107 13.12 21.62 -24.81
N ASP A 108 13.67 21.40 -23.62
CA ASP A 108 14.17 22.48 -22.73
C ASP A 108 15.64 22.87 -23.00
N ASP A 109 16.18 22.42 -24.14
CA ASP A 109 17.52 22.78 -24.67
C ASP A 109 18.69 22.45 -23.69
N HIS A 110 18.53 21.42 -22.86
CA HIS A 110 19.57 20.94 -21.94
C HIS A 110 20.71 20.18 -22.64
N ILE A 111 20.51 19.73 -23.89
CA ILE A 111 21.50 18.95 -24.64
C ILE A 111 22.68 19.84 -25.04
N GLY A 112 23.90 19.40 -24.73
CA GLY A 112 25.14 20.12 -25.00
C GLY A 112 25.40 21.30 -24.05
N ARG A 113 24.49 21.56 -23.09
CA ARG A 113 24.68 22.54 -22.02
C ARG A 113 25.17 21.86 -20.74
N MET A 114 25.75 22.66 -19.86
CA MET A 114 26.14 22.19 -18.52
C MET A 114 24.93 22.27 -17.57
N ILE A 115 24.59 21.15 -16.95
CA ILE A 115 23.52 21.04 -15.95
C ILE A 115 24.06 20.37 -14.67
N ALA A 116 23.40 20.61 -13.55
CA ALA A 116 23.62 19.88 -12.31
C ALA A 116 22.44 18.93 -12.08
N VAL A 117 22.74 17.67 -11.79
CA VAL A 117 21.75 16.62 -11.54
C VAL A 117 22.04 16.03 -10.17
N GLN A 118 21.01 15.95 -9.32
CA GLN A 118 21.10 15.38 -7.98
C GLN A 118 20.48 13.99 -7.96
N GLY A 119 21.06 13.09 -7.17
CA GLY A 119 20.48 11.78 -6.94
C GLY A 119 21.40 10.81 -6.23
N ILE A 120 20.91 9.59 -6.06
CA ILE A 120 21.59 8.49 -5.39
C ILE A 120 22.35 7.67 -6.43
N VAL A 121 23.61 7.38 -6.15
CA VAL A 121 24.41 6.51 -7.02
C VAL A 121 23.89 5.09 -6.89
N ARG A 122 23.12 4.63 -7.88
CA ARG A 122 22.63 3.26 -7.92
C ARG A 122 23.76 2.30 -8.24
N LYS A 123 24.63 2.65 -9.20
CA LYS A 123 25.71 1.78 -9.71
C LYS A 123 26.95 2.59 -10.05
N ALA A 124 28.12 2.04 -9.79
CA ALA A 124 29.39 2.58 -10.26
C ALA A 124 30.27 1.43 -10.78
N THR A 125 30.87 1.58 -11.95
CA THR A 125 31.82 0.59 -12.49
C THR A 125 33.17 0.70 -11.78
N ASP A 126 34.00 -0.34 -11.90
CA ASP A 126 35.42 -0.21 -11.58
C ASP A 126 36.08 0.81 -12.51
N VAL A 127 37.12 1.49 -12.02
CA VAL A 127 37.91 2.44 -12.81
C VAL A 127 38.70 1.66 -13.88
N ARG A 128 38.55 2.06 -15.15
CA ARG A 128 39.20 1.42 -16.30
C ARG A 128 40.00 2.45 -17.11
N PRO A 129 41.14 2.06 -17.70
CA PRO A 129 41.90 2.96 -18.56
C PRO A 129 41.19 3.13 -19.92
N LYS A 130 40.90 4.38 -20.28
CA LYS A 130 40.36 4.82 -21.57
C LYS A 130 41.47 5.49 -22.37
N ILE A 131 41.62 5.11 -23.63
CA ILE A 131 42.65 5.67 -24.52
C ILE A 131 42.16 7.01 -25.10
N THR A 132 42.90 8.08 -24.88
CA THR A 132 42.57 9.43 -25.42
C THR A 132 43.37 9.74 -26.66
N GLU A 133 44.60 9.25 -26.73
CA GLU A 133 45.45 9.36 -27.92
C GLU A 133 46.10 8.00 -28.19
N ALA A 134 45.74 7.39 -29.32
CA ALA A 134 46.27 6.10 -29.72
C ALA A 134 47.49 6.28 -30.63
N ALA A 135 48.59 5.63 -30.25
CA ALA A 135 49.82 5.58 -31.04
C ALA A 135 49.80 4.35 -31.95
N PHE A 136 49.72 4.58 -33.26
CA PHE A 136 49.69 3.52 -34.26
C PHE A 136 51.04 3.34 -34.94
N GLU A 137 51.65 2.17 -34.78
CA GLU A 137 52.82 1.76 -35.53
C GLU A 137 52.42 1.18 -36.88
N CYS A 138 52.92 1.78 -37.97
CA CYS A 138 52.76 1.19 -39.29
C CYS A 138 53.66 -0.05 -39.46
N GLN A 139 53.07 -1.25 -39.57
CA GLN A 139 53.79 -2.52 -39.73
C GLN A 139 54.65 -2.62 -41.02
N ARG A 140 54.55 -1.64 -41.93
CA ARG A 140 55.32 -1.61 -43.18
C ARG A 140 56.56 -0.73 -43.13
N CYS A 141 56.53 0.37 -42.38
CA CYS A 141 57.64 1.34 -42.34
C CYS A 141 58.08 1.75 -40.93
N GLY A 142 57.40 1.27 -39.88
CA GLY A 142 57.70 1.56 -38.49
C GLY A 142 57.43 3.02 -38.08
N THR A 143 56.68 3.78 -38.88
CA THR A 143 56.33 5.16 -38.54
C THR A 143 55.18 5.18 -37.56
N MET A 144 55.39 5.86 -36.42
CA MET A 144 54.37 6.12 -35.41
C MET A 144 53.42 7.24 -35.88
N THR A 145 52.12 7.00 -35.78
CA THR A 145 51.07 7.98 -36.06
C THR A 145 50.19 8.09 -34.83
N TYR A 146 50.08 9.28 -34.24
CA TYR A 146 49.24 9.52 -33.08
C TYR A 146 47.89 10.07 -33.55
N ILE A 147 46.80 9.43 -33.13
CA ILE A 147 45.44 9.84 -33.49
C ILE A 147 44.63 10.01 -32.20
N PRO A 148 44.08 11.21 -31.95
CA PRO A 148 43.16 11.42 -30.84
C PRO A 148 41.90 10.57 -31.06
N GLN A 149 41.50 9.86 -30.02
CA GLN A 149 40.34 8.99 -30.00
C GLN A 149 39.14 9.77 -29.45
N SER A 150 37.96 9.51 -30.00
CA SER A 150 36.69 10.12 -29.58
C SER A 150 35.71 9.03 -29.13
N ASP A 151 34.66 9.41 -28.43
CA ASP A 151 33.72 8.45 -27.83
C ASP A 151 32.90 7.66 -28.85
N SER A 152 32.75 8.17 -30.07
CA SER A 152 31.96 7.56 -31.14
C SER A 152 32.59 6.29 -31.78
N GLY A 153 33.76 5.86 -31.30
CA GLY A 153 34.39 4.59 -31.66
C GLY A 153 35.91 4.67 -31.86
N PHE A 154 36.56 3.51 -31.81
CA PHE A 154 38.01 3.39 -31.99
C PHE A 154 38.42 3.72 -33.43
N GLN A 155 39.18 4.79 -33.62
CA GLN A 155 39.54 5.34 -34.91
C GLN A 155 41.00 5.03 -35.28
N GLU A 156 41.16 4.22 -36.33
CA GLU A 156 42.47 3.90 -36.90
C GLU A 156 42.88 4.87 -38.03
N PRO A 157 44.18 5.07 -38.28
CA PRO A 157 44.66 5.86 -39.40
C PRO A 157 44.24 5.22 -40.73
N HIS A 158 43.68 5.99 -41.65
CA HIS A 158 43.45 5.48 -43.01
C HIS A 158 44.75 5.34 -43.81
N GLU A 159 45.73 6.22 -43.60
CA GLU A 159 47.01 6.21 -44.31
C GLU A 159 48.15 6.53 -43.36
N CYS A 160 49.30 5.89 -43.58
CA CYS A 160 50.49 6.15 -42.77
C CYS A 160 51.15 7.48 -43.18
N GLN A 161 51.41 8.37 -42.22
CA GLN A 161 52.08 9.66 -42.49
C GLN A 161 53.52 9.53 -43.03
N GLY A 162 54.17 8.38 -42.83
CA GLY A 162 55.54 8.16 -43.31
C GLY A 162 55.61 7.60 -44.73
N CYS A 163 54.78 6.60 -45.05
CA CYS A 163 54.85 5.89 -46.34
C CYS A 163 53.66 6.10 -47.26
N GLU A 164 52.66 6.91 -46.85
CA GLU A 164 51.45 7.27 -47.61
C GLU A 164 50.72 6.05 -48.20
N ARG A 165 50.77 4.92 -47.49
CA ARG A 165 50.13 3.67 -47.89
C ARG A 165 49.14 3.25 -46.82
N GLN A 166 48.01 2.70 -47.26
CA GLN A 166 47.15 1.85 -46.44
C GLN A 166 47.95 0.61 -46.03
N GLY A 167 48.16 0.46 -44.73
CA GLY A 167 48.84 -0.68 -44.13
C GLY A 167 48.04 -1.18 -42.93
N PRO A 168 48.31 -2.40 -42.46
CA PRO A 168 47.87 -2.78 -41.14
C PRO A 168 48.62 -1.93 -40.10
N PHE A 169 47.87 -1.26 -39.25
CA PHE A 169 48.39 -0.50 -38.12
C PHE A 169 48.33 -1.37 -36.87
N HIS A 170 49.33 -1.26 -36.00
CA HIS A 170 49.32 -1.89 -34.69
C HIS A 170 49.31 -0.79 -33.63
N VAL A 171 48.43 -0.91 -32.65
CA VAL A 171 48.38 0.02 -31.52
C VAL A 171 49.54 -0.29 -30.59
N ASP A 172 50.40 0.69 -30.36
CA ASP A 172 51.45 0.64 -29.35
C ASP A 172 50.88 1.17 -28.04
N PHE A 173 50.58 0.26 -27.12
CA PHE A 173 50.03 0.61 -25.81
C PHE A 173 51.04 1.36 -24.92
N ASP A 174 52.36 1.21 -25.13
CA ASP A 174 53.36 1.88 -24.30
C ASP A 174 53.48 3.37 -24.66
N GLN A 175 53.18 3.73 -25.90
CA GLN A 175 53.24 5.11 -26.41
C GLN A 175 51.87 5.79 -26.53
N SER A 176 50.78 5.08 -26.23
CA SER A 176 49.44 5.63 -26.21
C SER A 176 49.16 6.34 -24.87
N GLU A 177 48.32 7.37 -24.90
CA GLU A 177 47.89 8.06 -23.68
C GLU A 177 46.57 7.50 -23.17
N PHE A 178 46.55 7.20 -21.87
CA PHE A 178 45.37 6.71 -21.16
C PHE A 178 44.96 7.68 -20.07
N VAL A 179 43.65 7.78 -19.87
CA VAL A 179 43.02 8.42 -18.72
C VAL A 179 42.16 7.40 -18.01
N ASP A 180 42.04 7.54 -16.69
CA ASP A 180 41.11 6.72 -15.93
C ASP A 180 39.68 7.14 -16.26
N ALA A 181 38.80 6.16 -16.49
CA ALA A 181 37.39 6.37 -16.80
C ALA A 181 36.51 5.46 -15.94
N GLN A 182 35.37 5.99 -15.52
CA GLN A 182 34.40 5.29 -14.68
C GLN A 182 32.98 5.67 -15.11
N LYS A 183 32.08 4.69 -15.25
CA LYS A 183 30.66 4.95 -15.49
C LYS A 183 29.87 4.84 -14.20
N VAL A 184 28.98 5.79 -13.96
CA VAL A 184 28.16 5.88 -12.75
C VAL A 184 26.70 6.09 -13.16
N ARG A 185 25.81 5.26 -12.65
CA ARG A 185 24.36 5.41 -12.83
C ARG A 185 23.78 6.11 -11.60
N VAL A 186 23.28 7.32 -11.78
CA VAL A 186 22.64 8.10 -10.73
C VAL A 186 21.13 8.01 -10.89
N GLN A 187 20.42 7.75 -9.80
CA GLN A 187 18.98 7.57 -9.73
C GLN A 187 18.36 8.69 -8.89
N GLU A 188 17.18 9.14 -9.29
CA GLU A 188 16.39 10.14 -8.56
C GLU A 188 16.06 9.64 -7.15
N SER A 189 16.07 10.54 -6.17
CA SER A 189 15.67 10.22 -4.81
C SER A 189 14.19 9.81 -4.77
N PRO A 190 13.81 8.75 -4.06
CA PRO A 190 12.41 8.31 -3.99
C PRO A 190 11.51 9.24 -3.14
N GLU A 191 12.12 10.15 -2.38
CA GLU A 191 11.44 11.17 -1.58
C GLU A 191 10.80 12.22 -2.50
N GLY A 192 9.47 12.21 -2.59
CA GLY A 192 8.69 13.07 -3.48
C GLY A 192 7.93 12.32 -4.57
N LEU A 193 8.20 11.02 -4.74
CA LEU A 193 7.46 10.17 -5.65
C LEU A 193 6.12 9.75 -5.04
N ARG A 194 5.04 9.91 -5.80
CA ARG A 194 3.71 9.42 -5.41
C ARG A 194 3.71 7.88 -5.48
N GLY A 195 2.94 7.23 -4.61
CA GLY A 195 2.89 5.76 -4.52
C GLY A 195 2.67 5.11 -5.89
N GLY A 196 3.59 4.24 -6.32
CA GLY A 196 3.53 3.52 -7.60
C GLY A 196 4.46 4.05 -8.71
N GLU A 197 5.13 5.19 -8.54
CA GLU A 197 6.08 5.69 -9.53
C GLU A 197 7.50 5.10 -9.36
N THR A 198 8.14 4.71 -10.45
CA THR A 198 9.53 4.20 -10.43
C THR A 198 10.53 5.36 -10.63
N PRO A 199 11.55 5.50 -9.77
CA PRO A 199 12.55 6.57 -9.90
C PRO A 199 13.36 6.39 -11.19
N GLN A 200 13.56 7.48 -11.93
CA GLN A 200 14.35 7.47 -13.15
C GLN A 200 15.86 7.53 -12.86
N SER A 201 16.68 7.11 -13.82
CA SER A 201 18.14 7.12 -13.68
C SER A 201 18.82 7.60 -14.95
N ILE A 202 19.96 8.27 -14.79
CA ILE A 202 20.83 8.74 -15.87
C ILE A 202 22.22 8.13 -15.72
N ASP A 203 22.85 7.84 -16.86
CA ASP A 203 24.21 7.33 -16.93
C ASP A 203 25.20 8.48 -17.08
N ILE A 204 26.24 8.47 -16.24
CA ILE A 204 27.24 9.52 -16.16
C ILE A 204 28.64 8.92 -16.36
N ASP A 205 29.37 9.45 -17.33
CA ASP A 205 30.77 9.08 -17.59
C ASP A 205 31.71 10.08 -16.86
N LEU A 206 32.55 9.56 -15.98
CA LEU A 206 33.55 10.31 -15.20
C LEU A 206 34.96 9.99 -15.70
N GLU A 207 35.83 11.02 -15.76
CA GLU A 207 37.20 10.90 -16.26
C GLU A 207 38.27 11.51 -15.32
N ASP A 208 39.48 10.95 -15.39
CA ASP A 208 40.71 11.33 -14.66
C ASP A 208 40.51 11.40 -13.14
N ASP A 209 40.82 12.53 -12.50
CA ASP A 209 40.92 12.66 -11.03
C ASP A 209 39.59 12.70 -10.25
N VAL A 210 38.45 12.61 -10.94
CA VAL A 210 37.10 12.48 -10.34
C VAL A 210 36.68 11.01 -10.23
N THR A 211 37.32 10.11 -10.97
CA THR A 211 37.05 8.67 -10.88
C THR A 211 37.45 8.11 -9.52
N GLY A 212 36.74 7.07 -9.07
CA GLY A 212 37.00 6.35 -7.83
C GLY A 212 36.63 7.10 -6.54
N ARG A 213 36.02 8.30 -6.63
CA ARG A 213 35.57 9.06 -5.45
C ARG A 213 34.22 8.61 -4.92
N VAL A 214 33.37 8.08 -5.80
CA VAL A 214 31.95 7.84 -5.55
C VAL A 214 31.69 6.34 -5.45
N THR A 215 30.89 5.93 -4.47
CA THR A 215 30.45 4.55 -4.28
C THR A 215 28.93 4.39 -4.40
N ALA A 216 28.47 3.16 -4.59
CA ALA A 216 27.02 2.90 -4.66
C ALA A 216 26.34 3.21 -3.31
N GLY A 217 25.23 3.93 -3.36
CA GLY A 217 24.49 4.42 -2.20
C GLY A 217 24.88 5.84 -1.76
N ASP A 218 25.91 6.46 -2.34
CA ASP A 218 26.24 7.85 -2.04
C ASP A 218 25.23 8.79 -2.73
N HIS A 219 24.76 9.79 -2.00
CA HIS A 219 24.02 10.93 -2.57
C HIS A 219 25.02 11.89 -3.21
N VAL A 220 24.78 12.24 -4.46
CA VAL A 220 25.70 13.06 -5.24
C VAL A 220 24.96 14.12 -6.03
N THR A 221 25.55 15.31 -6.07
CA THR A 221 25.27 16.30 -7.09
C THR A 221 26.36 16.24 -8.13
N VAL A 222 25.96 15.90 -9.35
CA VAL A 222 26.87 15.80 -10.50
C VAL A 222 26.60 16.92 -11.47
N THR A 223 27.62 17.75 -11.69
CA THR A 223 27.61 18.76 -12.73
C THR A 223 28.28 18.20 -13.98
N GLY A 224 27.59 18.24 -15.12
CA GLY A 224 28.07 17.65 -16.36
C GLY A 224 27.39 18.19 -17.60
N VAL A 225 27.86 17.73 -18.76
CA VAL A 225 27.33 18.10 -20.07
C VAL A 225 26.48 16.96 -20.60
N LEU A 226 25.24 17.26 -20.98
CA LEU A 226 24.31 16.22 -21.43
C LEU A 226 24.50 15.91 -22.91
N HIS A 227 24.66 14.63 -23.23
CA HIS A 227 24.90 14.10 -24.57
C HIS A 227 23.81 13.09 -24.97
N ILE A 228 23.65 12.90 -26.28
CA ILE A 228 22.75 11.91 -26.86
C ILE A 228 23.55 10.90 -27.67
N GLU A 229 23.33 9.61 -27.37
CA GLU A 229 23.92 8.51 -28.11
C GLU A 229 22.82 7.75 -28.87
N GLN A 230 23.10 7.36 -30.11
CA GLN A 230 22.13 6.60 -30.92
C GLN A 230 22.19 5.11 -30.55
N GLN A 231 21.05 4.53 -30.18
CA GLN A 231 20.99 3.10 -29.92
C GLN A 231 21.30 2.28 -31.18
N THR A 232 22.02 1.18 -31.00
CA THR A 232 22.36 0.26 -32.09
C THR A 232 21.85 -1.13 -31.74
N SER A 233 20.98 -1.70 -32.58
CA SER A 233 20.51 -3.08 -32.42
C SER A 233 21.26 -3.96 -33.43
N GLY A 234 22.30 -4.65 -32.96
CA GLY A 234 23.23 -5.36 -33.84
C GLY A 234 24.05 -4.38 -34.70
N ASN A 235 23.94 -4.46 -36.03
CA ASN A 235 24.61 -3.56 -36.97
C ASN A 235 23.70 -2.44 -37.51
N GLU A 236 22.43 -2.37 -37.10
CA GLU A 236 21.48 -1.35 -37.56
C GLU A 236 21.28 -0.28 -36.48
N LYS A 237 21.49 0.98 -36.88
CA LYS A 237 21.25 2.15 -36.05
C LYS A 237 19.75 2.37 -35.89
N THR A 238 19.24 2.44 -34.67
CA THR A 238 17.81 2.67 -34.39
C THR A 238 17.52 4.17 -34.34
N PRO A 239 16.26 4.61 -34.51
CA PRO A 239 15.88 6.02 -34.36
C PRO A 239 15.79 6.46 -32.88
N ILE A 240 16.09 5.56 -31.93
CA ILE A 240 16.01 5.83 -30.49
C ILE A 240 17.39 6.30 -30.03
N PHE A 241 17.41 7.34 -29.20
CA PHE A 241 18.62 7.89 -28.61
C PHE A 241 18.55 7.76 -27.10
N ASP A 242 19.64 7.31 -26.50
CA ASP A 242 19.80 7.30 -25.05
C ASP A 242 20.51 8.59 -24.63
N LEU A 243 20.15 9.11 -23.46
CA LEU A 243 20.79 10.27 -22.85
C LEU A 243 21.87 9.79 -21.89
N TYR A 244 23.05 10.37 -21.97
CA TYR A 244 24.11 10.18 -20.99
C TYR A 244 24.77 11.53 -20.70
N MET A 245 25.45 11.64 -19.56
CA MET A 245 26.09 12.88 -19.13
C MET A 245 27.59 12.69 -18.96
N ASP A 246 28.39 13.60 -19.51
CA ASP A 246 29.82 13.67 -19.21
C ASP A 246 30.01 14.48 -17.92
N GLY A 247 30.37 13.81 -16.83
CA GLY A 247 30.50 14.43 -15.53
C GLY A 247 31.78 15.27 -15.42
N VAL A 248 31.61 16.57 -15.22
CA VAL A 248 32.70 17.54 -15.03
C VAL A 248 33.10 17.63 -13.57
N SER A 249 32.16 17.61 -12.64
CA SER A 249 32.44 17.53 -11.20
C SER A 249 31.39 16.69 -10.49
N VAL A 250 31.83 15.94 -9.49
CA VAL A 250 30.93 15.24 -8.57
C VAL A 250 31.19 15.76 -7.17
N GLN A 251 30.12 16.19 -6.52
CA GLN A 251 30.10 16.50 -5.10
C GLN A 251 29.33 15.39 -4.40
N ILE A 252 29.98 14.78 -3.41
CA ILE A 252 29.29 13.85 -2.50
C ILE A 252 28.62 14.73 -1.46
N GLU A 253 27.30 14.64 -1.39
CA GLU A 253 26.53 15.32 -0.37
C GLU A 253 26.60 14.46 0.89
N ASP A 254 27.35 14.94 1.88
CA ASP A 254 27.20 14.44 3.24
C ASP A 254 25.84 14.97 3.72
N GLU A 255 24.78 14.16 3.56
CA GLU A 255 23.38 14.54 3.82
C GLU A 255 23.21 15.38 5.12
N GLU A 256 23.30 16.69 5.06
CA GLU A 256 22.82 17.58 6.12
C GLU A 256 21.44 18.08 5.68
N PHE A 257 20.46 17.17 5.57
CA PHE A 257 19.03 17.49 5.46
C PHE A 257 18.66 18.62 4.46
N GLU A 258 19.35 18.87 3.35
CA GLU A 258 19.30 20.21 2.69
C GLU A 258 18.23 20.48 1.61
N ASP A 259 17.36 19.53 1.24
CA ASP A 259 16.44 19.76 0.09
C ASP A 259 15.08 20.40 0.43
N MET A 260 14.85 20.80 1.68
CA MET A 260 13.62 21.51 2.05
C MET A 260 13.89 23.01 2.14
N ASP A 261 13.27 23.78 1.25
CA ASP A 261 13.27 25.24 1.24
C ASP A 261 12.57 25.77 2.49
N ILE A 262 13.36 26.22 3.47
CA ILE A 262 12.84 26.88 4.68
C ILE A 262 13.03 28.38 4.48
N THR A 263 11.93 29.10 4.29
CA THR A 263 11.99 30.55 4.10
C THR A 263 12.28 31.27 5.43
N GLU A 264 12.77 32.52 5.37
CA GLU A 264 12.96 33.33 6.58
C GLU A 264 11.65 33.54 7.36
N ALA A 265 10.49 33.48 6.68
CA ALA A 265 9.18 33.54 7.33
C ALA A 265 8.88 32.26 8.11
N ASP A 266 9.12 31.08 7.52
CA ASP A 266 8.98 29.79 8.20
C ASP A 266 9.88 29.72 9.44
N VAL A 267 11.13 30.21 9.34
CA VAL A 267 12.07 30.24 10.49
C VAL A 267 11.53 31.11 11.62
N ALA A 268 10.97 32.28 11.31
CA ALA A 268 10.41 33.16 12.33
C ALA A 268 9.25 32.47 13.08
N GLU A 269 8.37 31.80 12.34
CA GLU A 269 7.24 31.06 12.91
C GLU A 269 7.70 29.85 13.75
N ILE A 270 8.70 29.10 13.27
CA ILE A 270 9.32 27.98 14.01
C ILE A 270 9.92 28.46 15.34
N VAL A 271 10.64 29.59 15.33
CA VAL A 271 11.24 30.15 16.56
C VAL A 271 10.16 30.70 17.50
N ASP A 272 9.09 31.29 16.98
CA ASP A 272 7.99 31.76 17.82
C ASP A 272 7.27 30.57 18.49
N LEU A 273 7.03 29.47 17.75
CA LEU A 273 6.48 28.22 18.27
C LEU A 273 7.41 27.58 19.32
N SER A 274 8.73 27.56 19.08
CA SER A 274 9.68 26.93 20.01
C SER A 274 9.75 27.60 21.38
N ASN A 275 9.38 28.89 21.45
CA ASN A 275 9.36 29.67 22.69
C ASN A 275 8.04 29.52 23.46
N ASP A 276 7.06 28.81 22.90
CA ASP A 276 5.78 28.57 23.55
C ASP A 276 5.96 27.57 24.72
N PRO A 277 5.49 27.88 25.94
CA PRO A 277 5.57 26.96 27.08
C PRO A 277 4.82 25.64 26.84
N ASP A 278 3.76 25.64 26.01
CA ASP A 278 2.89 24.48 25.78
C ASP A 278 3.23 23.77 24.45
N ILE A 279 4.45 23.97 23.93
CA ILE A 279 4.89 23.41 22.65
C ILE A 279 4.78 21.88 22.58
N TYR A 280 4.98 21.18 23.70
CA TYR A 280 4.86 19.72 23.73
C TYR A 280 3.42 19.25 23.54
N GLU A 281 2.46 19.89 24.20
CA GLU A 281 1.03 19.58 24.05
C GLU A 281 0.57 19.89 22.62
N LYS A 282 0.93 21.06 22.09
CA LYS A 282 0.61 21.44 20.70
C LYS A 282 1.20 20.47 19.67
N MET A 283 2.41 19.96 19.91
CA MET A 283 3.03 18.95 19.05
C MET A 283 2.29 17.61 19.12
N VAL A 284 1.80 17.21 20.30
CA VAL A 284 1.00 15.99 20.49
C VAL A 284 -0.37 16.11 19.82
N GLU A 285 -1.07 17.24 19.99
CA GLU A 285 -2.36 17.53 19.35
C GLU A 285 -2.26 17.57 17.83
N SER A 286 -1.12 18.05 17.31
CA SER A 286 -0.86 18.11 15.87
C SER A 286 -0.56 16.73 15.26
N VAL A 287 -0.25 15.73 16.09
CA VAL A 287 0.10 14.38 15.66
C VAL A 287 -1.12 13.48 15.77
N ALA A 288 -1.69 13.17 14.60
CA ALA A 288 -2.92 12.40 14.47
C ALA A 288 -4.07 13.00 15.31
N PRO A 289 -4.57 14.20 14.95
CA PRO A 289 -5.64 14.89 15.69
C PRO A 289 -6.95 14.08 15.77
N SER A 290 -7.16 13.16 14.82
CA SER A 290 -8.31 12.25 14.80
C SER A 290 -8.26 11.12 15.85
N ILE A 291 -7.12 10.91 16.50
CA ILE A 291 -6.94 9.85 17.51
C ILE A 291 -6.98 10.53 18.87
N TYR A 292 -7.98 10.22 19.71
CA TYR A 292 -8.04 10.69 21.09
C TYR A 292 -7.16 9.81 21.99
N GLY A 293 -6.55 10.41 23.01
CA GLY A 293 -5.68 9.71 23.96
C GLY A 293 -4.28 9.39 23.42
N TYR A 294 -3.58 8.49 24.15
CA TYR A 294 -2.21 8.05 23.87
C TYR A 294 -1.18 9.19 23.79
N GLU A 295 -1.29 10.17 24.69
CA GLU A 295 -0.46 11.39 24.68
C GLU A 295 1.03 11.06 24.85
N GLU A 296 1.36 10.07 25.67
CA GLU A 296 2.74 9.67 25.95
C GLU A 296 3.38 8.97 24.75
N GLU A 297 2.62 8.12 24.05
CA GLU A 297 3.03 7.45 22.82
C GLU A 297 3.22 8.46 21.70
N LYS A 298 2.27 9.39 21.52
CA LYS A 298 2.36 10.48 20.55
C LYS A 298 3.56 11.37 20.82
N LEU A 299 3.80 11.72 22.08
CA LEU A 299 4.97 12.50 22.49
C LEU A 299 6.27 11.74 22.19
N ALA A 300 6.33 10.45 22.50
CA ALA A 300 7.49 9.62 22.22
C ALA A 300 7.74 9.46 20.70
N MET A 301 6.69 9.37 19.88
CA MET A 301 6.77 9.39 18.42
C MET A 301 7.32 10.73 17.89
N ILE A 302 6.91 11.84 18.48
CA ILE A 302 7.48 13.16 18.19
C ILE A 302 8.96 13.21 18.54
N LEU A 303 9.35 12.77 19.74
CA LEU A 303 10.76 12.72 20.12
C LEU A 303 11.58 11.83 19.19
N GLN A 304 11.01 10.74 18.67
CA GLN A 304 11.62 9.92 17.64
C GLN A 304 11.84 10.68 16.32
N LEU A 305 10.87 11.50 15.89
CA LEU A 305 10.99 12.35 14.71
C LEU A 305 12.13 13.36 14.84
N PHE A 306 12.30 13.99 16.01
CA PHE A 306 13.39 14.94 16.27
C PHE A 306 14.76 14.25 16.42
N SER A 307 14.79 13.02 16.95
CA SER A 307 15.98 12.16 17.12
C SER A 307 17.11 12.80 17.96
N GLY A 308 18.01 11.98 18.49
CA GLY A 308 19.18 12.44 19.27
C GLY A 308 20.37 12.86 18.39
N VAL A 309 21.45 13.34 19.02
CA VAL A 309 22.64 13.81 18.30
C VAL A 309 23.59 12.63 18.05
N THR A 310 24.01 12.44 16.79
CA THR A 310 25.11 11.51 16.47
C THR A 310 26.43 12.05 17.02
N LYS A 311 27.18 11.24 17.76
CA LYS A 311 28.46 11.65 18.37
C LYS A 311 29.63 10.93 17.74
N HIS A 312 30.69 11.68 17.43
CA HIS A 312 31.98 11.15 16.96
C HIS A 312 33.02 11.27 18.06
N LEU A 313 33.55 10.13 18.51
CA LEU A 313 34.57 10.08 19.53
C LEU A 313 35.98 10.28 18.91
N PRO A 314 36.95 10.82 19.67
CA PRO A 314 38.31 11.03 19.17
C PRO A 314 39.06 9.76 18.76
N ASP A 315 38.58 8.58 19.18
CA ASP A 315 39.10 7.27 18.82
C ASP A 315 38.56 6.74 17.48
N GLY A 316 37.68 7.50 16.82
CA GLY A 316 37.03 7.15 15.56
C GLY A 316 35.76 6.30 15.73
N SER A 317 35.36 5.97 16.95
CA SER A 317 34.08 5.30 17.21
C SER A 317 32.91 6.29 17.11
N ARG A 318 31.75 5.78 16.70
CA ARG A 318 30.51 6.56 16.51
C ARG A 318 29.45 6.06 17.47
N ILE A 319 28.78 6.97 18.15
CA ILE A 319 27.60 6.68 18.97
C ILE A 319 26.37 7.16 18.21
N ARG A 320 25.40 6.26 18.01
CA ARG A 320 24.14 6.58 17.32
C ARG A 320 23.31 7.60 18.10
N GLY A 321 22.70 8.53 17.38
CA GLY A 321 21.70 9.46 17.90
C GLY A 321 20.26 8.98 17.72
N ASP A 322 20.04 8.04 16.79
CA ASP A 322 18.70 7.63 16.36
C ASP A 322 17.96 6.77 17.38
N LEU A 323 16.64 6.95 17.40
CA LEU A 323 15.71 6.35 18.35
C LEU A 323 14.88 5.28 17.66
N HIS A 324 14.83 4.09 18.25
CA HIS A 324 13.98 2.99 17.79
C HIS A 324 12.83 2.77 18.76
N MET A 325 11.62 2.69 18.21
CA MET A 325 10.38 2.52 18.96
C MET A 325 9.63 1.29 18.44
N LEU A 326 9.02 0.54 19.36
CA LEU A 326 8.13 -0.57 19.07
C LEU A 326 6.77 -0.30 19.72
N LEU A 327 5.71 -0.33 18.93
CA LEU A 327 4.33 -0.33 19.39
C LEU A 327 3.83 -1.77 19.33
N ILE A 328 3.29 -2.27 20.44
CA ILE A 328 2.72 -3.60 20.54
C ILE A 328 1.27 -3.44 20.95
N GLY A 329 0.33 -3.81 20.09
CA GLY A 329 -1.08 -3.54 20.37
C GLY A 329 -1.99 -4.66 19.93
N ASP A 330 -3.20 -4.62 20.46
CA ASP A 330 -4.29 -5.49 20.08
C ASP A 330 -4.79 -5.14 18.67
N PRO A 331 -4.98 -6.11 17.75
CA PRO A 331 -5.64 -5.87 16.49
C PRO A 331 -7.08 -5.38 16.72
N GLY A 332 -7.35 -4.16 16.25
CA GLY A 332 -8.68 -3.66 15.92
C GLY A 332 -9.71 -3.86 17.02
N THR A 333 -9.66 -3.07 18.08
CA THR A 333 -10.73 -3.06 19.08
C THR A 333 -11.96 -2.36 18.51
N GLY A 334 -12.84 -3.16 17.88
CA GLY A 334 -14.20 -2.71 17.51
C GLY A 334 -14.71 -3.14 16.14
N LYS A 335 -13.93 -3.77 15.27
CA LYS A 335 -14.38 -4.14 13.91
C LYS A 335 -15.02 -5.53 13.92
N CYS A 336 -16.32 -5.62 14.14
CA CYS A 336 -17.01 -6.90 14.17
C CYS A 336 -18.37 -6.83 13.47
N VAL A 337 -18.82 -7.98 12.99
CA VAL A 337 -20.14 -8.16 12.38
C VAL A 337 -21.01 -9.07 13.24
N ALA A 338 -22.33 -9.00 13.05
CA ALA A 338 -23.27 -9.87 13.75
C ALA A 338 -23.06 -11.34 13.34
N GLY A 339 -23.27 -12.28 14.28
CA GLY A 339 -22.98 -13.71 14.06
C GLY A 339 -23.78 -14.39 12.95
N ASP A 340 -24.93 -13.82 12.53
CA ASP A 340 -25.75 -14.30 11.41
C ASP A 340 -25.23 -13.82 10.03
N THR A 341 -24.16 -13.03 10.00
CA THR A 341 -23.53 -12.53 8.78
C THR A 341 -22.85 -13.68 8.04
N LEU A 342 -23.17 -13.86 6.74
CA LEU A 342 -22.60 -14.92 5.92
C LEU A 342 -21.25 -14.48 5.34
N VAL A 343 -20.20 -15.26 5.59
CA VAL A 343 -18.88 -15.08 4.98
C VAL A 343 -18.79 -15.96 3.74
N THR A 344 -18.28 -15.41 2.65
CA THR A 344 -18.03 -16.17 1.41
C THR A 344 -16.63 -16.78 1.45
N LEU A 345 -16.51 -18.10 1.28
CA LEU A 345 -15.23 -18.80 1.16
C LEU A 345 -14.79 -18.94 -0.31
N ALA A 346 -13.52 -19.30 -0.55
CA ALA A 346 -12.95 -19.43 -1.89
C ALA A 346 -13.62 -20.53 -2.76
N ASP A 347 -14.22 -21.55 -2.14
CA ASP A 347 -15.00 -22.58 -2.81
C ASP A 347 -16.40 -22.10 -3.25
N GLY A 348 -16.77 -20.86 -2.87
CA GLY A 348 -18.08 -20.26 -3.13
C GLY A 348 -19.15 -20.60 -2.10
N SER A 349 -18.81 -21.33 -1.03
CA SER A 349 -19.72 -21.57 0.08
C SER A 349 -19.92 -20.29 0.90
N GLU A 350 -21.13 -20.15 1.45
CA GLU A 350 -21.50 -19.05 2.35
C GLU A 350 -21.86 -19.67 3.70
N ILE A 351 -21.06 -19.37 4.73
CA ILE A 351 -21.20 -19.90 6.08
C ILE A 351 -21.44 -18.73 7.05
N PRO A 352 -22.38 -18.83 8.01
CA PRO A 352 -22.50 -17.83 9.07
C PRO A 352 -21.17 -17.66 9.80
N ILE A 353 -20.74 -16.41 10.01
CA ILE A 353 -19.47 -16.11 10.66
C ILE A 353 -19.40 -16.71 12.07
N ARG A 354 -20.53 -16.82 12.77
CA ARG A 354 -20.59 -17.54 14.06
C ARG A 354 -20.15 -18.98 13.93
N GLU A 355 -20.72 -19.73 13.01
CA GLU A 355 -20.39 -21.15 12.81
C GLU A 355 -18.94 -21.28 12.35
N LEU A 356 -18.52 -20.42 11.42
CA LEU A 356 -17.14 -20.39 10.94
C LEU A 356 -16.13 -20.10 12.05
N VAL A 357 -16.42 -19.17 12.96
CA VAL A 357 -15.55 -18.89 14.10
C VAL A 357 -15.62 -20.04 15.09
N GLU A 358 -16.82 -20.41 15.57
CA GLU A 358 -17.01 -21.41 16.63
C GLU A 358 -16.50 -22.82 16.26
N ASP A 359 -16.63 -23.23 15.00
CA ASP A 359 -16.10 -24.52 14.53
C ASP A 359 -14.57 -24.53 14.41
N ASN A 360 -13.94 -23.36 14.34
CA ASN A 360 -12.49 -23.21 14.29
C ASN A 360 -11.88 -22.72 15.62
N LEU A 361 -12.68 -22.68 16.70
CA LEU A 361 -12.18 -22.47 18.06
C LEU A 361 -11.75 -23.84 18.65
N ASP A 362 -10.69 -24.41 18.10
CA ASP A 362 -10.13 -25.70 18.54
C ASP A 362 -9.26 -25.54 19.80
N ASP A 363 -8.51 -24.44 19.90
CA ASP A 363 -7.66 -24.03 21.03
C ASP A 363 -7.89 -22.52 21.32
N PRO A 364 -9.11 -22.13 21.72
CA PRO A 364 -9.51 -20.73 21.84
C PRO A 364 -8.71 -20.02 22.94
N LYS A 365 -8.12 -18.89 22.57
CA LYS A 365 -7.40 -18.02 23.50
C LYS A 365 -8.33 -16.94 24.01
N SER A 366 -8.42 -16.83 25.33
CA SER A 366 -9.31 -15.91 26.02
C SER A 366 -8.85 -14.47 25.91
N VAL A 367 -9.82 -13.56 25.91
CA VAL A 367 -9.62 -12.13 26.09
C VAL A 367 -10.76 -11.52 26.92
N ASP A 368 -10.57 -10.31 27.43
CA ASP A 368 -11.43 -9.58 28.35
C ASP A 368 -12.90 -9.48 27.91
N ASP A 369 -13.14 -9.34 26.60
CA ASP A 369 -14.48 -9.31 25.99
C ASP A 369 -14.75 -10.52 25.08
N GLY A 370 -13.94 -11.59 25.08
CA GLY A 370 -14.10 -12.63 24.06
C GLY A 370 -13.05 -13.73 23.95
N VAL A 371 -12.99 -14.38 22.80
CA VAL A 371 -12.03 -15.44 22.45
C VAL A 371 -11.62 -15.34 20.98
N TRP A 372 -10.42 -15.79 20.64
CA TRP A 372 -9.99 -15.90 19.24
C TRP A 372 -9.14 -17.16 19.04
N ASP A 373 -9.00 -17.58 17.79
CA ASP A 373 -8.14 -18.72 17.42
C ASP A 373 -7.50 -18.51 16.03
N ALA A 374 -6.38 -19.19 15.79
CA ALA A 374 -5.68 -19.18 14.52
C ALA A 374 -6.34 -20.14 13.54
N VAL A 375 -6.51 -19.68 12.30
CA VAL A 375 -7.16 -20.45 11.23
C VAL A 375 -6.34 -20.45 9.96
N ASP A 376 -6.66 -21.38 9.08
CA ASP A 376 -6.02 -21.49 7.77
C ASP A 376 -7.02 -21.96 6.71
N PHE A 377 -7.81 -21.02 6.20
CA PHE A 377 -8.70 -21.23 5.06
C PHE A 377 -8.69 -20.02 4.12
N GLU A 378 -9.14 -20.22 2.89
CA GLU A 378 -9.10 -19.22 1.83
C GLU A 378 -10.43 -18.48 1.69
N VAL A 379 -10.36 -17.15 1.58
CA VAL A 379 -11.49 -16.24 1.39
C VAL A 379 -11.24 -15.28 0.21
N PRO A 380 -12.27 -14.90 -0.55
CA PRO A 380 -12.13 -13.85 -1.55
C PRO A 380 -11.87 -12.50 -0.88
N SER A 381 -10.90 -11.77 -1.40
CA SER A 381 -10.44 -10.48 -0.88
C SER A 381 -10.19 -9.49 -2.02
N MET A 382 -10.31 -8.20 -1.69
CA MET A 382 -10.16 -7.07 -2.62
C MET A 382 -8.76 -6.47 -2.53
N ALA A 383 -8.12 -6.27 -3.69
CA ALA A 383 -6.89 -5.49 -3.81
C ALA A 383 -7.20 -3.99 -3.95
N GLU A 384 -6.18 -3.14 -3.79
CA GLU A 384 -6.32 -1.66 -3.84
C GLU A 384 -6.88 -1.13 -5.18
N ASP A 385 -6.63 -1.82 -6.30
CA ASP A 385 -7.15 -1.47 -7.62
C ASP A 385 -8.62 -1.88 -7.83
N GLY A 386 -9.20 -2.56 -6.84
CA GLY A 386 -10.55 -3.07 -6.85
C GLY A 386 -10.73 -4.40 -7.59
N SER A 387 -9.64 -5.13 -7.88
CA SER A 387 -9.69 -6.52 -8.33
C SER A 387 -9.97 -7.47 -7.17
N LEU A 388 -10.68 -8.57 -7.44
CA LEU A 388 -10.98 -9.60 -6.44
C LEU A 388 -10.10 -10.84 -6.65
N GLY A 389 -9.30 -11.17 -5.64
CA GLY A 389 -8.46 -12.37 -5.60
C GLY A 389 -8.81 -13.26 -4.40
N THR A 390 -8.05 -14.33 -4.20
CA THR A 390 -8.18 -15.23 -3.05
C THR A 390 -7.04 -14.98 -2.08
N GLN A 391 -7.33 -14.88 -0.78
CA GLN A 391 -6.36 -14.67 0.30
C GLN A 391 -6.64 -15.58 1.48
N ARG A 392 -5.63 -15.84 2.30
CA ARG A 392 -5.76 -16.74 3.47
C ARG A 392 -6.21 -15.97 4.70
N ALA A 393 -7.30 -16.42 5.32
CA ALA A 393 -7.70 -16.01 6.66
C ALA A 393 -6.74 -16.63 7.67
N THR A 394 -6.27 -15.82 8.63
CA THR A 394 -5.26 -16.19 9.62
C THR A 394 -5.81 -16.28 11.03
N LYS A 395 -6.87 -15.53 11.35
CA LYS A 395 -7.51 -15.55 12.67
C LYS A 395 -9.02 -15.39 12.58
N VAL A 396 -9.71 -15.98 13.55
CA VAL A 396 -11.14 -15.79 13.82
C VAL A 396 -11.33 -15.16 15.19
N TRP A 397 -12.25 -14.21 15.30
CA TRP A 397 -12.54 -13.49 16.54
C TRP A 397 -13.99 -13.66 16.96
N LYS A 398 -14.24 -13.82 18.27
CA LYS A 398 -15.55 -13.80 18.92
C LYS A 398 -15.47 -12.83 20.10
N ARG A 399 -16.28 -11.78 20.11
CA ARG A 399 -16.27 -10.71 21.14
C ARG A 399 -17.68 -10.38 21.63
N GLU A 400 -17.82 -9.77 22.80
CA GLU A 400 -19.10 -9.32 23.34
C GLU A 400 -19.67 -8.19 22.47
N ALA A 401 -20.98 -8.23 22.26
CA ALA A 401 -21.66 -7.26 21.41
C ALA A 401 -21.86 -5.91 22.12
N PRO A 402 -21.54 -4.77 21.49
CA PRO A 402 -21.78 -3.45 22.08
C PRO A 402 -23.28 -3.15 22.19
N GLU A 403 -23.69 -2.23 23.07
CA GLU A 403 -25.12 -1.90 23.29
C GLU A 403 -25.86 -1.46 22.01
N GLN A 404 -25.14 -0.89 21.04
CA GLN A 404 -25.68 -0.36 19.79
C GLN A 404 -24.92 -0.87 18.56
N MET A 405 -25.66 -1.40 17.59
CA MET A 405 -25.20 -1.89 16.28
C MET A 405 -25.93 -1.13 15.17
N TYR A 406 -25.44 -1.23 13.93
CA TYR A 406 -26.08 -0.62 12.77
C TYR A 406 -26.44 -1.68 11.73
N ARG A 407 -27.68 -1.61 11.22
CA ARG A 407 -28.16 -2.44 10.12
C ARG A 407 -28.24 -1.64 8.83
N ILE A 408 -27.41 -2.02 7.87
CA ILE A 408 -27.35 -1.44 6.53
C ILE A 408 -28.18 -2.31 5.58
N ARG A 409 -29.05 -1.68 4.78
CA ARG A 409 -29.75 -2.32 3.66
C ARG A 409 -29.44 -1.60 2.36
N THR A 410 -29.03 -2.34 1.34
CA THR A 410 -28.73 -1.80 0.01
C THR A 410 -29.90 -1.92 -0.97
N ALA A 411 -29.84 -1.18 -2.08
CA ALA A 411 -30.85 -1.19 -3.15
C ALA A 411 -30.97 -2.51 -3.89
N SER A 412 -29.90 -3.32 -3.93
CA SER A 412 -29.99 -4.69 -4.43
C SER A 412 -30.66 -5.67 -3.45
N GLY A 413 -30.92 -5.22 -2.21
CA GLY A 413 -31.52 -6.00 -1.14
C GLY A 413 -30.50 -6.82 -0.34
N LYS A 414 -29.23 -6.39 -0.27
CA LYS A 414 -28.24 -6.93 0.68
C LYS A 414 -28.43 -6.28 2.03
N GLU A 415 -28.14 -7.02 3.09
CA GLU A 415 -28.25 -6.56 4.47
C GLU A 415 -26.98 -6.94 5.22
N LEU A 416 -26.42 -6.01 5.99
CA LEU A 416 -25.27 -6.25 6.87
C LEU A 416 -25.57 -5.58 8.21
N THR A 417 -25.31 -6.30 9.31
CA THR A 417 -25.39 -5.75 10.65
C THR A 417 -23.98 -5.75 11.24
N ALA A 418 -23.45 -4.57 11.57
CA ALA A 418 -22.07 -4.39 12.00
C ALA A 418 -21.97 -3.39 13.16
N THR A 419 -20.82 -3.40 13.84
CA THR A 419 -20.49 -2.42 14.88
C THR A 419 -20.28 -1.01 14.28
N PRO A 420 -20.42 0.06 15.08
CA PRO A 420 -20.26 1.44 14.60
C PRO A 420 -18.92 1.70 13.89
N SER A 421 -17.84 1.14 14.43
CA SER A 421 -16.46 1.33 13.96
C SER A 421 -16.05 0.39 12.81
N HIS A 422 -16.94 -0.49 12.34
CA HIS A 422 -16.66 -1.41 11.22
C HIS A 422 -16.57 -0.62 9.90
N PRO A 423 -15.46 -0.69 9.14
CA PRO A 423 -15.33 0.10 7.91
C PRO A 423 -15.79 -0.64 6.66
N LEU A 424 -16.49 0.08 5.78
CA LEU A 424 -16.93 -0.37 4.47
C LEU A 424 -16.35 0.54 3.38
N PHE A 425 -16.06 -0.03 2.22
CA PHE A 425 -15.52 0.74 1.11
C PHE A 425 -16.60 1.54 0.37
N VAL A 426 -16.36 2.84 0.20
CA VAL A 426 -17.16 3.78 -0.61
C VAL A 426 -16.31 4.35 -1.73
N GLN A 427 -16.96 4.93 -2.73
CA GLN A 427 -16.25 5.65 -3.81
C GLN A 427 -16.34 7.15 -3.58
N SER A 428 -15.21 7.86 -3.65
CA SER A 428 -15.15 9.32 -3.59
C SER A 428 -14.25 9.85 -4.71
N ASN A 429 -14.77 10.65 -5.64
CA ASN A 429 -13.99 11.27 -6.74
C ASN A 429 -13.07 10.31 -7.53
N GLY A 430 -13.51 9.07 -7.69
CA GLY A 430 -12.75 8.02 -8.36
C GLY A 430 -11.64 7.36 -7.52
N GLU A 431 -11.67 7.49 -6.20
CA GLU A 431 -10.90 6.68 -5.23
C GLU A 431 -11.83 5.73 -4.49
N ILE A 432 -11.25 4.64 -3.97
CA ILE A 432 -11.93 3.68 -3.12
C ILE A 432 -11.42 3.95 -1.70
N GLU A 433 -12.30 4.42 -0.82
CA GLU A 433 -11.95 4.82 0.55
C GLU A 433 -12.74 3.96 1.55
N ALA A 434 -12.13 3.65 2.68
CA ALA A 434 -12.78 2.90 3.76
C ALA A 434 -13.42 3.88 4.77
N VAL A 435 -14.74 3.80 4.95
CA VAL A 435 -15.52 4.68 5.82
C VAL A 435 -16.27 3.84 6.86
N LYS A 436 -16.30 4.28 8.12
CA LYS A 436 -16.96 3.53 9.21
C LYS A 436 -18.48 3.51 9.01
N VAL A 437 -19.13 2.47 9.53
CA VAL A 437 -20.58 2.29 9.41
C VAL A 437 -21.37 3.45 10.02
N GLU A 438 -20.89 4.04 11.12
CA GLU A 438 -21.52 5.21 11.75
C GLU A 438 -21.45 6.49 10.89
N ASP A 439 -20.43 6.60 10.03
CA ASP A 439 -20.20 7.75 9.14
C ASP A 439 -20.93 7.60 7.78
N LEU A 440 -21.55 6.44 7.53
CA LEU A 440 -22.27 6.19 6.28
C LEU A 440 -23.64 6.87 6.27
N THR A 441 -24.01 7.43 5.13
CA THR A 441 -25.31 8.09 4.94
C THR A 441 -26.20 7.37 3.92
N GLN A 442 -27.52 7.58 4.06
CA GLN A 442 -28.48 7.06 3.09
C GLN A 442 -28.22 7.65 1.69
N ASN A 443 -28.22 6.80 0.67
CA ASN A 443 -27.87 7.08 -0.74
C ASN A 443 -26.37 7.07 -1.11
N GLN A 444 -25.44 6.92 -0.16
CA GLN A 444 -24.05 6.59 -0.52
C GLN A 444 -23.97 5.20 -1.17
N CYS A 445 -22.92 4.95 -1.96
CA CYS A 445 -22.71 3.66 -2.61
C CYS A 445 -21.55 2.91 -1.98
N ILE A 446 -21.79 1.64 -1.60
CA ILE A 446 -20.79 0.76 -1.01
C ILE A 446 -20.29 -0.27 -2.03
N ALA A 447 -19.05 -0.70 -1.85
CA ALA A 447 -18.41 -1.70 -2.69
C ALA A 447 -19.03 -3.09 -2.48
N THR A 448 -19.41 -3.71 -3.58
CA THR A 448 -19.88 -5.10 -3.61
C THR A 448 -19.23 -5.87 -4.75
N PRO A 449 -19.00 -7.19 -4.62
CA PRO A 449 -18.43 -7.97 -5.70
C PRO A 449 -19.40 -8.06 -6.89
N ARG A 450 -18.87 -7.93 -8.09
CA ARG A 450 -19.59 -8.19 -9.34
C ARG A 450 -19.68 -9.68 -9.64
N THR A 451 -18.58 -10.38 -9.37
CA THR A 451 -18.43 -11.83 -9.53
C THR A 451 -17.64 -12.35 -8.34
N VAL A 452 -17.95 -13.56 -7.90
CA VAL A 452 -17.13 -14.28 -6.92
C VAL A 452 -16.44 -15.41 -7.66
N PRO A 453 -15.09 -15.41 -7.77
CA PRO A 453 -14.38 -16.56 -8.33
C PRO A 453 -14.58 -17.76 -7.41
N THR A 454 -15.12 -18.85 -7.94
CA THR A 454 -15.36 -20.09 -7.18
C THR A 454 -14.62 -21.24 -7.82
N ASP A 455 -13.66 -21.85 -7.12
CA ASP A 455 -13.00 -23.09 -7.54
C ASP A 455 -13.80 -24.30 -7.07
N GLY A 456 -14.93 -24.55 -7.76
CA GLY A 456 -15.87 -25.62 -7.40
C GLY A 456 -15.51 -27.00 -7.95
N GLY A 457 -15.90 -28.06 -7.23
CA GLY A 457 -15.72 -29.46 -7.63
C GLY A 457 -17.05 -30.19 -7.83
N ASP A 458 -17.13 -31.06 -8.84
CA ASP A 458 -18.38 -31.78 -9.16
C ASP A 458 -18.56 -33.11 -8.40
N SER A 459 -17.69 -33.46 -7.45
CA SER A 459 -17.79 -34.72 -6.70
C SER A 459 -19.08 -34.80 -5.89
N LEU A 460 -19.78 -35.92 -5.97
CA LEU A 460 -21.02 -36.17 -5.23
C LEU A 460 -20.81 -37.31 -4.21
N ASP A 461 -20.45 -36.98 -2.97
CA ASP A 461 -20.29 -37.95 -1.89
C ASP A 461 -21.44 -37.83 -0.86
N VAL A 462 -22.58 -38.45 -1.18
CA VAL A 462 -23.75 -38.46 -0.30
C VAL A 462 -24.07 -39.89 0.12
N THR A 463 -24.00 -40.14 1.42
CA THR A 463 -24.41 -41.43 1.99
C THR A 463 -25.94 -41.51 2.03
N TYR A 464 -26.50 -42.65 1.61
CA TYR A 464 -27.95 -42.87 1.64
C TYR A 464 -28.28 -44.32 1.98
N ARG A 465 -29.51 -44.54 2.45
CA ARG A 465 -29.96 -45.85 2.86
C ARG A 465 -30.28 -46.74 1.66
N ARG A 466 -29.59 -47.89 1.58
CA ARG A 466 -29.93 -48.98 0.66
C ARG A 466 -30.96 -49.93 1.26
N SER A 467 -31.95 -50.31 0.46
CA SER A 467 -33.02 -51.22 0.85
C SER A 467 -32.53 -52.67 0.89
N LYS A 468 -32.90 -53.41 1.94
CA LYS A 468 -32.53 -54.83 2.13
C LYS A 468 -33.51 -55.81 1.50
N SER A 469 -34.45 -55.34 0.68
CA SER A 469 -35.53 -56.17 0.12
C SER A 469 -35.19 -56.67 -1.28
N ASN A 470 -35.48 -57.95 -1.56
CA ASN A 470 -35.11 -58.61 -2.82
C ASN A 470 -35.76 -58.02 -4.09
N ASN A 471 -36.77 -57.15 -3.94
CA ASN A 471 -37.49 -56.48 -5.03
C ASN A 471 -37.31 -54.94 -4.99
N ALA A 472 -36.33 -54.44 -4.25
CA ALA A 472 -36.04 -53.00 -4.23
C ALA A 472 -35.46 -52.56 -5.57
N VAL A 473 -35.97 -51.44 -6.08
CA VAL A 473 -35.35 -50.72 -7.20
C VAL A 473 -34.14 -50.00 -6.61
N SER A 474 -32.93 -50.40 -7.03
CA SER A 474 -31.69 -49.77 -6.57
C SER A 474 -31.50 -48.41 -7.24
N LEU A 475 -31.13 -47.42 -6.46
CA LEU A 475 -30.75 -46.10 -6.96
C LEU A 475 -29.31 -46.14 -7.51
N ASP A 476 -29.15 -45.87 -8.81
CA ASP A 476 -27.84 -45.75 -9.47
C ASP A 476 -27.39 -44.29 -9.44
N LEU A 477 -26.65 -43.90 -8.40
CA LEU A 477 -26.07 -42.56 -8.27
C LEU A 477 -24.70 -42.47 -8.96
N PRO A 478 -24.45 -41.43 -9.76
CA PRO A 478 -23.12 -41.17 -10.32
C PRO A 478 -22.16 -40.67 -9.24
N GLU A 479 -20.85 -40.89 -9.42
CA GLU A 479 -19.79 -40.40 -8.52
C GLU A 479 -19.57 -38.87 -8.64
N VAL A 480 -20.09 -38.26 -9.70
CA VAL A 480 -19.94 -36.84 -10.06
C VAL A 480 -21.31 -36.30 -10.46
N TRP A 481 -21.57 -35.02 -10.17
CA TRP A 481 -22.77 -34.33 -10.63
C TRP A 481 -22.94 -34.45 -12.15
N THR A 482 -24.17 -34.74 -12.56
CA THR A 482 -24.55 -34.73 -13.97
C THR A 482 -25.56 -33.61 -14.21
N ASN A 483 -25.53 -33.01 -15.41
CA ASN A 483 -26.49 -31.98 -15.80
C ASN A 483 -27.95 -32.44 -15.66
N SER A 484 -28.23 -33.73 -15.85
CA SER A 484 -29.56 -34.33 -15.64
C SER A 484 -29.95 -34.39 -14.16
N LEU A 485 -29.03 -34.78 -13.27
CA LEU A 485 -29.28 -34.81 -11.84
C LEU A 485 -29.46 -33.40 -11.26
N ALA A 486 -28.62 -32.45 -11.65
CA ALA A 486 -28.72 -31.05 -11.22
C ALA A 486 -30.05 -30.42 -11.63
N ARG A 487 -30.50 -30.65 -12.88
CA ARG A 487 -31.83 -30.22 -13.36
C ARG A 487 -32.96 -30.87 -12.56
N LEU A 488 -32.86 -32.17 -12.29
CA LEU A 488 -33.86 -32.89 -11.50
C LEU A 488 -34.00 -32.28 -10.09
N ILE A 489 -32.89 -31.97 -9.41
CA ILE A 489 -32.92 -31.30 -8.11
C ILE A 489 -33.54 -29.89 -8.24
N GLY A 490 -33.21 -29.13 -9.28
CA GLY A 490 -33.83 -27.82 -9.55
C GLY A 490 -35.35 -27.88 -9.67
N TYR A 491 -35.88 -28.89 -10.36
CA TYR A 491 -37.34 -29.11 -10.43
C TYR A 491 -37.96 -29.54 -9.09
N ILE A 492 -37.23 -30.32 -8.29
CA ILE A 492 -37.70 -30.72 -6.95
C ILE A 492 -37.77 -29.52 -6.01
N VAL A 493 -36.78 -28.62 -6.06
CA VAL A 493 -36.79 -27.38 -5.26
C VAL A 493 -37.98 -26.50 -5.65
N ALA A 494 -38.21 -26.29 -6.94
CA ALA A 494 -39.27 -25.40 -7.43
C ALA A 494 -40.70 -25.95 -7.21
N GLU A 495 -40.97 -27.19 -7.64
CA GLU A 495 -42.34 -27.75 -7.70
C GLU A 495 -42.46 -29.15 -7.10
N GLY A 496 -41.39 -29.65 -6.47
CA GLY A 496 -41.36 -30.97 -5.85
C GLY A 496 -42.14 -31.03 -4.53
N TYR A 497 -42.94 -32.07 -4.39
CA TYR A 497 -43.52 -32.48 -3.13
C TYR A 497 -42.93 -33.83 -2.70
N VAL A 498 -42.13 -33.81 -1.66
CA VAL A 498 -41.51 -35.00 -1.07
C VAL A 498 -42.38 -35.52 0.07
N GLU A 499 -42.91 -36.73 -0.08
CA GLU A 499 -43.62 -37.43 1.00
C GLU A 499 -42.64 -38.44 1.63
N HIS A 500 -42.33 -38.25 2.91
CA HIS A 500 -41.55 -39.20 3.72
C HIS A 500 -42.43 -39.76 4.84
N ARG A 501 -42.38 -41.07 5.09
CA ARG A 501 -43.19 -41.77 6.10
C ARG A 501 -42.27 -42.51 7.08
N ASP A 502 -42.76 -42.68 8.31
CA ASP A 502 -42.04 -43.36 9.40
C ASP A 502 -41.66 -44.82 9.08
N ASP A 503 -42.30 -45.44 8.08
CA ASP A 503 -42.00 -46.79 7.60
C ASP A 503 -40.85 -46.85 6.57
N HIS A 504 -40.12 -45.73 6.41
CA HIS A 504 -39.02 -45.55 5.45
C HIS A 504 -39.43 -45.74 3.98
N THR A 505 -40.72 -45.58 3.71
CA THR A 505 -41.23 -45.41 2.35
C THR A 505 -41.40 -43.93 2.05
N GLY A 506 -41.11 -43.55 0.81
CA GLY A 506 -41.27 -42.17 0.37
C GLY A 506 -41.58 -42.08 -1.10
N SER A 507 -42.16 -40.95 -1.50
CA SER A 507 -42.35 -40.64 -2.91
C SER A 507 -42.21 -39.15 -3.19
N VAL A 508 -41.54 -38.84 -4.29
CA VAL A 508 -41.40 -37.48 -4.81
C VAL A 508 -42.43 -37.29 -5.92
N ARG A 509 -43.14 -36.16 -5.89
CA ARG A 509 -44.13 -35.78 -6.91
C ARG A 509 -43.78 -34.39 -7.44
N ILE A 510 -43.67 -34.25 -8.76
CA ILE A 510 -43.54 -32.95 -9.42
C ILE A 510 -44.79 -32.76 -10.29
N THR A 511 -45.43 -31.60 -10.17
CA THR A 511 -46.68 -31.28 -10.87
C THR A 511 -46.52 -30.03 -11.70
N ASN A 512 -46.53 -30.16 -13.03
CA ASN A 512 -46.39 -29.04 -13.95
C ASN A 512 -47.41 -29.16 -15.11
N TYR A 513 -47.66 -28.05 -15.80
CA TYR A 513 -48.47 -27.98 -17.01
C TYR A 513 -47.65 -28.22 -18.29
N ASP A 514 -46.35 -27.92 -18.28
CA ASP A 514 -45.48 -28.04 -19.45
C ASP A 514 -44.97 -29.48 -19.60
N GLU A 515 -45.32 -30.14 -20.72
CA GLU A 515 -44.92 -31.53 -20.97
C GLU A 515 -43.40 -31.70 -21.18
N GLU A 516 -42.71 -30.65 -21.65
CA GLU A 516 -41.26 -30.62 -21.83
C GLU A 516 -40.52 -30.75 -20.48
N ILE A 517 -40.97 -30.02 -19.45
CA ILE A 517 -40.43 -30.10 -18.09
C ILE A 517 -40.63 -31.51 -17.53
N LEU A 518 -41.84 -32.07 -17.67
CA LEU A 518 -42.14 -33.41 -17.17
C LEU A 518 -41.38 -34.51 -17.91
N SER A 519 -41.09 -34.32 -19.21
CA SER A 519 -40.25 -35.23 -19.99
C SER A 519 -38.79 -35.18 -19.53
N ASP A 520 -38.28 -34.01 -19.18
CA ASP A 520 -36.92 -33.86 -18.67
C ASP A 520 -36.78 -34.46 -17.27
N VAL A 521 -37.76 -34.24 -16.38
CA VAL A 521 -37.86 -34.90 -15.06
C VAL A 521 -37.90 -36.42 -15.20
N ALA A 522 -38.70 -36.94 -16.13
CA ALA A 522 -38.77 -38.38 -16.40
C ALA A 522 -37.42 -38.95 -16.84
N SER A 523 -36.73 -38.24 -17.74
CA SER A 523 -35.38 -38.60 -18.20
C SER A 523 -34.36 -38.57 -17.06
N GLY A 524 -34.49 -37.61 -16.13
CA GLY A 524 -33.70 -37.56 -14.90
C GLY A 524 -33.89 -38.81 -14.04
N PHE A 525 -35.12 -39.25 -13.80
CA PHE A 525 -35.38 -40.48 -13.05
C PHE A 525 -34.89 -41.75 -13.76
N GLU A 526 -35.02 -41.82 -15.09
CA GLU A 526 -34.48 -42.93 -15.89
C GLU A 526 -32.97 -43.03 -15.79
N SER A 527 -32.27 -41.88 -15.80
CA SER A 527 -30.81 -41.84 -15.69
C SER A 527 -30.28 -42.36 -14.34
N LEU A 528 -31.11 -42.32 -13.29
CA LEU A 528 -30.80 -42.81 -11.95
C LEU A 528 -31.26 -44.25 -11.71
N GLY A 529 -31.80 -44.92 -12.74
CA GLY A 529 -32.31 -46.28 -12.64
C GLY A 529 -33.62 -46.42 -11.86
N VAL A 530 -34.32 -45.32 -11.57
CA VAL A 530 -35.52 -45.34 -10.72
C VAL A 530 -36.81 -45.33 -11.54
N ASN A 531 -37.76 -46.18 -11.14
CA ASN A 531 -39.08 -46.24 -11.77
C ASN A 531 -39.95 -45.03 -11.40
N TYR A 532 -40.57 -44.42 -12.42
CA TYR A 532 -41.53 -43.33 -12.26
C TYR A 532 -42.90 -43.69 -12.86
N SER A 533 -43.92 -42.91 -12.50
CA SER A 533 -45.28 -43.03 -13.02
C SER A 533 -45.82 -41.66 -13.41
N LEU A 534 -46.46 -41.59 -14.58
CA LEU A 534 -47.16 -40.40 -15.06
C LEU A 534 -48.63 -40.49 -14.70
N LEU A 535 -49.12 -39.52 -13.94
CA LEU A 535 -50.50 -39.44 -13.46
C LEU A 535 -51.13 -38.12 -13.93
N ASN A 536 -52.46 -38.11 -14.09
CA ASN A 536 -53.20 -36.86 -14.26
C ASN A 536 -53.45 -36.22 -12.89
N SER A 537 -53.30 -34.90 -12.78
CA SER A 537 -53.64 -34.19 -11.54
C SER A 537 -55.13 -34.33 -11.23
N ARG A 538 -55.45 -34.58 -9.95
CA ARG A 538 -56.84 -34.72 -9.48
C ARG A 538 -57.54 -33.37 -9.29
N GLU A 539 -56.76 -32.31 -9.09
CA GLU A 539 -57.26 -30.96 -8.76
C GLU A 539 -57.30 -30.04 -10.00
N HIS A 540 -56.37 -30.21 -10.94
CA HIS A 540 -56.27 -29.39 -12.15
C HIS A 540 -56.33 -30.28 -13.41
N LYS A 541 -57.39 -30.13 -14.23
CA LYS A 541 -57.65 -30.99 -15.40
C LYS A 541 -56.57 -30.95 -16.50
N GLN A 542 -55.65 -29.99 -16.45
CA GLN A 542 -54.60 -29.77 -17.46
C GLN A 542 -53.17 -30.04 -16.96
N ALA A 543 -52.95 -30.21 -15.64
CA ALA A 543 -51.62 -30.48 -15.08
C ALA A 543 -51.36 -31.98 -15.01
N ARG A 544 -50.13 -32.41 -15.32
CA ARG A 544 -49.68 -33.81 -15.21
C ARG A 544 -48.68 -33.92 -14.06
N VAL A 545 -48.61 -35.10 -13.46
CA VAL A 545 -47.79 -35.39 -12.28
C VAL A 545 -46.81 -36.51 -12.62
N VAL A 546 -45.51 -36.25 -12.44
CA VAL A 546 -44.50 -37.31 -12.42
C VAL A 546 -44.30 -37.73 -10.97
N ARG A 547 -44.50 -39.02 -10.68
CA ARG A 547 -44.31 -39.58 -9.34
C ARG A 547 -43.25 -40.68 -9.35
N CYS A 548 -42.21 -40.47 -8.57
CA CYS A 548 -41.18 -41.47 -8.25
C CYS A 548 -41.45 -42.03 -6.84
N SER A 549 -41.54 -43.35 -6.69
CA SER A 549 -41.80 -44.00 -5.39
C SER A 549 -40.61 -44.86 -4.99
N SER A 550 -39.53 -44.20 -4.56
CA SER A 550 -38.29 -44.83 -4.11
C SER A 550 -37.91 -44.27 -2.74
N GLY A 551 -37.85 -45.15 -1.74
CA GLY A 551 -37.35 -44.79 -0.41
C GLY A 551 -35.85 -44.50 -0.41
N GLU A 552 -35.07 -45.15 -1.29
CA GLU A 552 -33.62 -44.86 -1.43
C GLU A 552 -33.40 -43.45 -1.97
N PHE A 553 -34.20 -43.01 -2.95
CA PHE A 553 -34.11 -41.66 -3.49
C PHE A 553 -34.55 -40.57 -2.50
N VAL A 554 -35.60 -40.83 -1.72
CA VAL A 554 -36.02 -39.89 -0.65
C VAL A 554 -34.95 -39.80 0.44
N SER A 555 -34.34 -40.94 0.82
CA SER A 555 -33.21 -40.95 1.76
C SER A 555 -32.01 -40.21 1.21
N PHE A 556 -31.72 -40.31 -0.09
CA PHE A 556 -30.69 -39.50 -0.74
C PHE A 556 -30.99 -37.99 -0.64
N LEU A 557 -32.21 -37.56 -0.95
CA LEU A 557 -32.59 -36.14 -0.84
C LEU A 557 -32.49 -35.62 0.60
N GLU A 558 -32.84 -36.44 1.59
CA GLU A 558 -32.72 -36.11 3.01
C GLU A 558 -31.27 -35.86 3.43
N HIS A 559 -30.32 -36.65 2.91
CA HIS A 559 -28.89 -36.48 3.21
C HIS A 559 -28.23 -35.42 2.32
N LEU A 560 -28.80 -35.14 1.15
CA LEU A 560 -28.32 -34.09 0.26
C LEU A 560 -28.66 -32.70 0.80
N GLU A 561 -29.91 -32.50 1.24
CA GLU A 561 -30.37 -31.25 1.86
C GLU A 561 -31.68 -31.49 2.63
N PRO A 562 -31.67 -31.50 3.98
CA PRO A 562 -32.86 -31.76 4.79
C PRO A 562 -34.01 -30.78 4.51
N ALA A 563 -33.70 -29.54 4.14
CA ALA A 563 -34.68 -28.52 3.80
C ALA A 563 -35.61 -28.93 2.63
N LEU A 564 -35.18 -29.85 1.75
CA LEU A 564 -36.00 -30.34 0.63
C LEU A 564 -37.23 -31.14 1.08
N LEU A 565 -37.21 -31.69 2.30
CA LEU A 565 -38.34 -32.42 2.88
C LEU A 565 -39.28 -31.49 3.69
N SER A 566 -38.87 -30.24 3.89
CA SER A 566 -39.60 -29.25 4.68
C SER A 566 -40.66 -28.52 3.85
N ARG A 567 -41.38 -27.55 4.46
CA ARG A 567 -42.36 -26.72 3.75
C ARG A 567 -41.66 -25.65 2.92
N SER A 568 -42.34 -25.12 1.90
CA SER A 568 -41.84 -24.11 0.95
C SER A 568 -41.19 -22.86 1.55
N ALA A 569 -41.46 -22.53 2.82
CA ALA A 569 -40.87 -21.38 3.50
C ALA A 569 -39.45 -21.63 4.03
N ALA A 570 -39.02 -22.89 4.15
CA ALA A 570 -37.71 -23.27 4.69
C ALA A 570 -36.82 -23.95 3.64
N GLN A 571 -37.23 -23.98 2.37
CA GLN A 571 -36.41 -24.52 1.28
C GLN A 571 -35.11 -23.72 1.11
N ARG A 572 -34.04 -24.42 0.70
CA ARG A 572 -32.71 -23.87 0.39
C ARG A 572 -32.10 -24.59 -0.82
N VAL A 573 -31.05 -24.01 -1.40
CA VAL A 573 -30.24 -24.70 -2.40
C VAL A 573 -29.23 -25.61 -1.69
N PRO A 574 -29.10 -26.89 -2.09
CA PRO A 574 -28.08 -27.78 -1.52
C PRO A 574 -26.66 -27.22 -1.65
N ASP A 575 -25.86 -27.31 -0.59
CA ASP A 575 -24.46 -26.84 -0.57
C ASP A 575 -23.61 -27.49 -1.67
N ALA A 576 -23.86 -28.78 -1.93
CA ALA A 576 -23.20 -29.52 -3.01
C ALA A 576 -23.42 -28.94 -4.42
N ILE A 577 -24.47 -28.12 -4.64
CA ILE A 577 -24.70 -27.38 -5.90
C ILE A 577 -24.05 -26.00 -5.85
N LYS A 578 -24.04 -25.34 -4.68
CA LYS A 578 -23.36 -24.05 -4.48
C LYS A 578 -21.84 -24.15 -4.72
N ASN A 579 -21.25 -25.30 -4.41
CA ASN A 579 -19.82 -25.56 -4.58
C ASN A 579 -19.48 -26.29 -5.90
N ALA A 580 -20.47 -26.55 -6.77
CA ALA A 580 -20.24 -27.26 -8.03
C ALA A 580 -19.64 -26.35 -9.11
N THR A 581 -19.23 -26.93 -10.24
CA THR A 581 -18.74 -26.15 -11.38
C THR A 581 -19.84 -25.28 -12.00
N THR A 582 -19.41 -24.29 -12.78
CA THR A 582 -20.28 -23.37 -13.53
C THR A 582 -21.34 -24.13 -14.36
N GLU A 583 -20.99 -25.26 -14.98
CA GLU A 583 -21.90 -26.06 -15.82
C GLU A 583 -23.06 -26.68 -15.00
N ILE A 584 -22.75 -27.19 -13.81
CA ILE A 584 -23.74 -27.79 -12.89
C ILE A 584 -24.65 -26.71 -12.32
N LYS A 585 -24.08 -25.57 -11.89
CA LYS A 585 -24.82 -24.39 -11.42
C LYS A 585 -25.80 -23.88 -12.48
N GLN A 586 -25.36 -23.75 -13.73
CA GLN A 586 -26.21 -23.39 -14.87
C GLN A 586 -27.35 -24.41 -15.06
N SER A 587 -27.05 -25.70 -15.01
CA SER A 587 -28.04 -26.77 -15.16
C SER A 587 -29.13 -26.70 -14.07
N PHE A 588 -28.75 -26.51 -12.80
CA PHE A 588 -29.70 -26.34 -11.71
C PHE A 588 -30.59 -25.09 -11.89
N LEU A 589 -29.97 -23.92 -12.14
CA LEU A 589 -30.68 -22.66 -12.34
C LEU A 589 -31.64 -22.70 -13.54
N ARG A 590 -31.24 -23.40 -14.60
CA ARG A 590 -32.07 -23.59 -15.80
C ARG A 590 -33.38 -24.29 -15.47
N ALA A 591 -33.33 -25.37 -14.69
CA ALA A 591 -34.52 -26.11 -14.28
C ALA A 591 -35.38 -25.35 -13.27
N TYR A 592 -34.75 -24.76 -12.24
CA TYR A 592 -35.44 -24.01 -11.20
C TYR A 592 -36.23 -22.82 -11.76
N VAL A 593 -35.59 -22.01 -12.60
CA VAL A 593 -36.24 -20.86 -13.27
C VAL A 593 -37.29 -21.31 -14.29
N ASP A 594 -37.11 -22.46 -14.94
CA ASP A 594 -38.12 -22.94 -15.87
C ASP A 594 -39.41 -23.41 -15.19
N ALA A 595 -39.31 -23.95 -13.99
CA ALA A 595 -40.47 -24.31 -13.21
C ALA A 595 -41.13 -23.07 -12.55
N GLU A 596 -40.35 -22.24 -11.84
CA GLU A 596 -40.91 -21.20 -10.97
C GLU A 596 -40.86 -19.78 -11.57
N GLY A 597 -40.03 -19.58 -12.58
CA GLY A 597 -39.79 -18.27 -13.19
C GLY A 597 -40.86 -17.83 -14.19
N HIS A 598 -41.18 -16.54 -14.16
CA HIS A 598 -42.01 -15.87 -15.16
C HIS A 598 -41.17 -14.91 -16.00
N VAL A 599 -41.19 -15.10 -17.31
CA VAL A 599 -40.52 -14.23 -18.29
C VAL A 599 -41.54 -13.26 -18.87
N SER A 600 -41.37 -11.97 -18.60
CA SER A 600 -42.15 -10.90 -19.22
C SER A 600 -41.40 -10.37 -20.43
N ALA A 601 -41.81 -10.80 -21.64
CA ALA A 601 -41.20 -10.33 -22.89
C ALA A 601 -41.34 -8.80 -23.05
N ALA A 602 -42.48 -8.23 -22.65
CA ALA A 602 -42.76 -6.80 -22.79
C ALA A 602 -41.88 -5.90 -21.89
N GLN A 603 -41.43 -6.41 -20.73
CA GLN A 603 -40.66 -5.65 -19.74
C GLN A 603 -39.19 -6.09 -19.64
N ARG A 604 -38.75 -7.05 -20.47
CA ARG A 604 -37.40 -7.64 -20.45
C ARG A 604 -36.94 -8.02 -19.05
N GLU A 605 -37.83 -8.70 -18.34
CA GLU A 605 -37.58 -9.13 -16.97
C GLU A 605 -37.90 -10.60 -16.79
N LEU A 606 -37.06 -11.25 -15.99
CA LEU A 606 -37.35 -12.55 -15.39
C LEU A 606 -37.67 -12.31 -13.92
N THR A 607 -38.77 -12.89 -13.45
CA THR A 607 -39.11 -12.86 -12.02
C THR A 607 -39.32 -14.26 -11.50
N VAL A 608 -38.73 -14.56 -10.34
CA VAL A 608 -38.94 -15.79 -9.57
C VAL A 608 -39.58 -15.39 -8.24
N ALA A 609 -40.46 -16.21 -7.69
CA ALA A 609 -41.23 -15.84 -6.51
C ALA A 609 -41.37 -17.02 -5.55
N SER A 610 -40.72 -16.92 -4.39
CA SER A 610 -40.73 -17.98 -3.38
C SER A 610 -41.21 -17.46 -2.03
N MET A 611 -41.74 -18.35 -1.20
CA MET A 611 -42.05 -18.07 0.21
C MET A 611 -40.78 -18.11 1.09
N SER A 612 -39.73 -18.81 0.65
CA SER A 612 -38.43 -18.85 1.32
C SER A 612 -37.58 -17.66 0.89
N ARG A 613 -37.16 -16.82 1.84
CA ARG A 613 -36.21 -15.73 1.59
C ARG A 613 -34.82 -16.30 1.34
N ASP A 614 -34.44 -17.31 2.10
CA ASP A 614 -33.09 -17.90 2.07
C ASP A 614 -32.85 -18.64 0.76
N LEU A 615 -33.86 -19.33 0.21
CA LEU A 615 -33.77 -19.91 -1.14
C LEU A 615 -33.44 -18.85 -2.20
N LEU A 616 -34.08 -17.68 -2.13
CA LEU A 616 -33.81 -16.60 -3.10
C LEU A 616 -32.44 -15.94 -2.87
N LYS A 617 -31.94 -15.90 -1.63
CA LYS A 617 -30.57 -15.48 -1.32
C LYS A 617 -29.57 -16.45 -1.95
N ASP A 618 -29.74 -17.75 -1.73
CA ASP A 618 -28.88 -18.81 -2.29
C ASP A 618 -28.87 -18.75 -3.84
N VAL A 619 -30.04 -18.58 -4.46
CA VAL A 619 -30.18 -18.44 -5.92
C VAL A 619 -29.53 -17.15 -6.42
N ARG A 620 -29.58 -16.05 -5.65
CA ARG A 620 -28.87 -14.81 -5.97
C ARG A 620 -27.35 -15.02 -5.95
N SER A 621 -26.81 -15.73 -4.97
CA SER A 621 -25.37 -16.03 -4.89
C SER A 621 -24.92 -16.92 -6.06
N LEU A 622 -25.73 -17.92 -6.44
CA LEU A 622 -25.50 -18.69 -7.67
C LEU A 622 -25.50 -17.82 -8.92
N PHE A 623 -26.45 -16.88 -9.06
CA PHE A 623 -26.44 -15.94 -10.18
C PHE A 623 -25.19 -15.05 -10.17
N LEU A 624 -24.75 -14.58 -9.00
CA LEU A 624 -23.54 -13.75 -8.86
C LEU A 624 -22.28 -14.49 -9.30
N SER A 625 -22.16 -15.79 -8.97
CA SER A 625 -21.06 -16.65 -9.44
C SER A 625 -21.01 -16.82 -10.97
N LEU A 626 -22.10 -16.49 -11.67
CA LEU A 626 -22.22 -16.52 -13.13
C LEU A 626 -22.18 -15.11 -13.77
N ASP A 627 -21.77 -14.07 -13.03
CA ASP A 627 -21.82 -12.65 -13.46
C ASP A 627 -23.27 -12.21 -13.82
N ILE A 628 -24.28 -12.75 -13.13
CA ILE A 628 -25.69 -12.38 -13.31
C ILE A 628 -26.16 -11.66 -12.04
N SER A 629 -26.46 -10.36 -12.17
CA SER A 629 -26.98 -9.60 -11.03
C SER A 629 -28.49 -9.77 -10.84
N SER A 630 -28.94 -9.88 -9.59
CA SER A 630 -30.34 -10.03 -9.25
C SER A 630 -30.72 -9.19 -8.03
N SER A 631 -31.99 -8.78 -7.95
CA SER A 631 -32.54 -8.06 -6.79
C SER A 631 -33.68 -8.83 -6.15
N ILE A 632 -33.76 -8.79 -4.82
CA ILE A 632 -34.82 -9.46 -4.05
C ILE A 632 -35.72 -8.40 -3.43
N GLN A 633 -37.03 -8.52 -3.65
CA GLN A 633 -38.04 -7.61 -3.14
C GLN A 633 -39.13 -8.34 -2.36
N PRO A 634 -39.54 -7.86 -1.18
CA PRO A 634 -40.68 -8.41 -0.46
C PRO A 634 -42.02 -8.08 -1.18
N ARG A 635 -42.99 -8.99 -1.09
CA ARG A 635 -44.36 -8.79 -1.59
C ARG A 635 -45.36 -8.68 -0.44
N GLN A 636 -46.50 -8.04 -0.69
CA GLN A 636 -47.56 -7.82 0.29
C GLN A 636 -48.20 -9.11 0.86
N ASN A 637 -48.03 -10.24 0.18
CA ASN A 637 -48.55 -11.55 0.61
C ASN A 637 -47.56 -12.35 1.48
N GLY A 638 -46.43 -11.74 1.89
CA GLY A 638 -45.39 -12.41 2.68
C GLY A 638 -44.41 -13.27 1.87
N SER A 639 -44.53 -13.31 0.54
CA SER A 639 -43.55 -13.95 -0.35
C SER A 639 -42.48 -12.96 -0.82
N TYR A 640 -41.36 -13.46 -1.32
CA TYR A 640 -40.28 -12.66 -1.88
C TYR A 640 -40.21 -12.85 -3.40
N ARG A 641 -39.75 -11.83 -4.12
CA ARG A 641 -39.55 -11.84 -5.57
C ARG A 641 -38.10 -11.58 -5.88
N LEU A 642 -37.45 -12.51 -6.57
CA LEU A 642 -36.17 -12.27 -7.22
C LEU A 642 -36.44 -11.75 -8.63
N ARG A 643 -35.77 -10.67 -9.04
CA ARG A 643 -35.93 -10.03 -10.34
C ARG A 643 -34.58 -9.91 -11.05
N LEU A 644 -34.53 -10.39 -12.30
CA LEU A 644 -33.49 -10.07 -13.27
C LEU A 644 -34.09 -9.11 -14.30
N SER A 645 -33.39 -8.02 -14.62
CA SER A 645 -33.85 -7.05 -15.61
C SER A 645 -32.69 -6.51 -16.43
N GLY A 646 -32.95 -6.11 -17.68
CA GLY A 646 -31.94 -5.47 -18.51
C GLY A 646 -30.82 -6.44 -18.90
N ASP A 647 -29.57 -6.07 -18.63
CA ASP A 647 -28.38 -6.87 -19.00
C ASP A 647 -28.34 -8.23 -18.28
N ALA A 648 -28.73 -8.31 -17.01
CA ALA A 648 -28.76 -9.56 -16.26
C ALA A 648 -29.71 -10.61 -16.87
N PHE A 649 -30.84 -10.16 -17.43
CA PHE A 649 -31.77 -11.06 -18.13
C PHE A 649 -31.14 -11.61 -19.42
N GLN A 650 -30.39 -10.79 -20.15
CA GLN A 650 -29.70 -11.21 -21.36
C GLN A 650 -28.56 -12.18 -21.06
N ARG A 651 -27.72 -11.88 -20.05
CA ARG A 651 -26.67 -12.80 -19.58
C ARG A 651 -27.24 -14.14 -19.15
N TYR A 652 -28.38 -14.15 -18.45
CA TYR A 652 -29.08 -15.38 -18.12
C TYR A 652 -29.50 -16.15 -19.39
N ALA A 653 -30.09 -15.47 -20.37
CA ALA A 653 -30.54 -16.10 -21.61
C ALA A 653 -29.36 -16.69 -22.42
N ASP A 654 -28.20 -16.01 -22.42
CA ASP A 654 -27.00 -16.41 -23.16
C ASP A 654 -26.22 -17.53 -22.45
N ALA A 655 -26.04 -17.42 -21.13
CA ALA A 655 -25.20 -18.34 -20.33
C ALA A 655 -25.96 -19.55 -19.77
N VAL A 656 -27.20 -19.38 -19.31
CA VAL A 656 -28.00 -20.46 -18.67
C VAL A 656 -29.04 -21.01 -19.65
N GLY A 657 -29.81 -20.11 -20.27
CA GLY A 657 -30.92 -20.44 -21.16
C GLY A 657 -32.14 -21.05 -20.46
N PHE A 658 -33.06 -21.60 -21.24
CA PHE A 658 -34.30 -22.25 -20.77
C PHE A 658 -34.40 -23.68 -21.33
N VAL A 659 -35.14 -24.56 -20.68
CA VAL A 659 -35.48 -25.91 -21.19
C VAL A 659 -36.67 -25.82 -22.15
N THR A 660 -37.65 -24.96 -21.83
CA THR A 660 -38.88 -24.82 -22.61
C THR A 660 -38.73 -23.90 -23.84
N GLU A 661 -39.22 -24.36 -25.00
CA GLU A 661 -39.15 -23.57 -26.25
C GLU A 661 -39.89 -22.23 -26.13
N ARG A 662 -41.02 -22.20 -25.42
CA ARG A 662 -41.84 -20.98 -25.22
C ARG A 662 -41.07 -19.86 -24.52
N LYS A 663 -40.33 -20.17 -23.45
CA LYS A 663 -39.54 -19.17 -22.70
C LYS A 663 -38.29 -18.77 -23.48
N LEU A 664 -37.68 -19.73 -24.19
CA LEU A 664 -36.55 -19.47 -25.07
C LEU A 664 -36.93 -18.52 -26.22
N ASP A 665 -38.09 -18.72 -26.86
CA ASP A 665 -38.57 -17.83 -27.92
C ASP A 665 -38.95 -16.45 -27.39
N ALA A 666 -39.55 -16.38 -26.18
CA ALA A 666 -39.84 -15.13 -25.51
C ALA A 666 -38.58 -14.32 -25.17
N ALA A 667 -37.48 -14.99 -24.82
CA ALA A 667 -36.18 -14.37 -24.59
C ALA A 667 -35.50 -13.94 -25.91
N LYS A 668 -35.50 -14.82 -26.93
CA LYS A 668 -34.89 -14.54 -28.25
C LYS A 668 -35.55 -13.40 -29.01
N ALA A 669 -36.86 -13.18 -28.81
CA ALA A 669 -37.60 -12.12 -29.47
C ALA A 669 -37.01 -10.71 -29.26
N HIS A 670 -36.16 -10.50 -28.24
CA HIS A 670 -35.57 -9.20 -27.88
C HIS A 670 -34.03 -9.21 -27.82
N SER A 671 -33.36 -10.21 -28.41
CA SER A 671 -31.89 -10.33 -28.51
C SER A 671 -31.21 -9.14 -29.21
N ASP A 672 -31.92 -8.41 -30.07
CA ASP A 672 -31.38 -7.32 -30.90
C ASP A 672 -31.67 -5.90 -30.36
N GLN A 673 -32.14 -5.76 -29.11
CA GLN A 673 -32.47 -4.45 -28.54
C GLN A 673 -31.47 -3.99 -27.47
N ASP A 674 -31.13 -2.69 -27.47
CA ASP A 674 -30.11 -2.09 -26.59
C ASP A 674 -30.33 -2.41 -25.11
N ARG A 675 -29.22 -2.76 -24.43
CA ARG A 675 -29.15 -3.13 -23.02
C ARG A 675 -29.57 -1.94 -22.14
N ASN A 676 -30.34 -2.20 -21.07
CA ASN A 676 -30.63 -1.16 -20.08
C ASN A 676 -29.42 -1.04 -19.14
N THR A 677 -28.57 -0.04 -19.35
CA THR A 677 -27.26 0.13 -18.70
C THR A 677 -27.31 0.83 -17.33
N ASN A 678 -28.47 1.28 -16.85
CA ASN A 678 -28.59 2.15 -15.67
C ASN A 678 -28.44 1.46 -14.28
N VAL A 679 -27.87 0.25 -14.20
CA VAL A 679 -27.83 -0.53 -12.95
C VAL A 679 -26.40 -0.76 -12.44
N ASP A 680 -25.40 -0.68 -13.32
CA ASP A 680 -23.98 -0.81 -12.99
C ASP A 680 -23.30 0.54 -13.31
N VAL A 681 -23.41 1.45 -12.35
CA VAL A 681 -23.00 2.85 -12.47
C VAL A 681 -21.79 3.12 -11.59
N VAL A 682 -20.93 4.03 -12.04
CA VAL A 682 -19.79 4.53 -11.28
C VAL A 682 -20.20 5.87 -10.67
N PRO A 683 -20.46 5.96 -9.36
CA PRO A 683 -20.82 7.20 -8.68
C PRO A 683 -19.66 8.22 -8.67
N ASP A 684 -20.01 9.48 -8.43
CA ASP A 684 -19.11 10.56 -7.99
C ASP A 684 -17.85 10.75 -8.86
N ILE A 685 -18.04 10.78 -10.19
CA ILE A 685 -16.99 11.11 -11.18
C ILE A 685 -17.35 12.31 -12.07
N GLY A 686 -18.38 13.07 -11.69
CA GLY A 686 -18.93 14.16 -12.50
C GLY A 686 -17.91 15.29 -12.74
N ASP A 687 -17.20 15.71 -11.69
CA ASP A 687 -16.21 16.77 -11.78
C ASP A 687 -14.94 16.30 -12.49
N SER A 688 -14.45 15.08 -12.20
CA SER A 688 -13.33 14.49 -12.96
C SER A 688 -13.63 14.40 -14.46
N LEU A 689 -14.85 13.99 -14.85
CA LEU A 689 -15.27 13.98 -16.26
C LEU A 689 -15.32 15.38 -16.88
N ARG A 690 -15.67 16.40 -16.09
CA ARG A 690 -15.71 17.80 -16.52
C ARG A 690 -14.31 18.33 -16.75
N ASP A 691 -13.42 18.13 -15.78
CA ASP A 691 -12.03 18.60 -15.80
C ASP A 691 -11.26 17.96 -16.95
N ILE A 692 -11.37 16.64 -17.12
CA ILE A 692 -10.75 15.93 -18.26
C ILE A 692 -11.29 16.45 -19.60
N ARG A 693 -12.60 16.66 -19.73
CA ARG A 693 -13.19 17.19 -20.97
C ARG A 693 -12.68 18.59 -21.28
N GLU A 694 -12.61 19.46 -20.28
CA GLU A 694 -12.17 20.84 -20.44
C GLU A 694 -10.70 20.94 -20.81
N SER A 695 -9.86 20.14 -20.15
CA SER A 695 -8.44 19.99 -20.51
C SER A 695 -8.26 19.47 -21.93
N LEU A 696 -9.04 18.46 -22.36
CA LEU A 696 -8.99 17.92 -23.73
C LEU A 696 -9.64 18.82 -24.80
N ALA A 697 -10.20 19.97 -24.39
CA ALA A 697 -10.94 20.91 -25.22
C ALA A 697 -12.06 20.25 -26.04
N LEU A 698 -12.74 19.25 -25.46
CA LEU A 698 -13.84 18.54 -26.10
C LEU A 698 -15.18 19.24 -25.80
N SER A 699 -16.08 19.24 -26.78
CA SER A 699 -17.47 19.60 -26.52
C SER A 699 -18.21 18.42 -25.90
N GLN A 700 -19.28 18.69 -25.15
CA GLN A 700 -20.14 17.63 -24.60
C GLN A 700 -20.73 16.68 -25.67
N SER A 701 -20.77 17.09 -26.94
CA SER A 701 -21.20 16.24 -28.06
C SER A 701 -20.12 15.28 -28.57
N ASP A 702 -18.85 15.53 -28.24
CA ASP A 702 -17.72 14.74 -28.73
C ASP A 702 -17.35 13.58 -27.80
N CYS A 703 -17.97 13.49 -26.61
CA CYS A 703 -17.67 12.52 -25.56
C CYS A 703 -18.30 11.13 -25.80
N GLY A 704 -18.58 10.72 -27.05
CA GLY A 704 -19.03 9.37 -27.39
C GLY A 704 -20.47 9.00 -26.98
N VAL A 705 -21.16 9.82 -26.19
CA VAL A 705 -22.56 9.63 -25.75
C VAL A 705 -23.42 10.85 -26.09
N PRO A 706 -24.78 10.73 -26.12
CA PRO A 706 -25.64 11.88 -26.42
C PRO A 706 -25.37 13.04 -25.46
N ARG A 707 -25.22 14.27 -26.01
CA ARG A 707 -24.91 15.49 -25.24
C ARG A 707 -25.78 15.67 -24.00
N SER A 708 -27.09 15.44 -24.14
CA SER A 708 -28.04 15.56 -23.01
C SER A 708 -27.69 14.59 -21.88
N THR A 709 -27.22 13.39 -22.21
CA THR A 709 -26.82 12.37 -21.23
C THR A 709 -25.52 12.75 -20.55
N TYR A 710 -24.50 13.16 -21.32
CA TYR A 710 -23.21 13.60 -20.79
C TYR A 710 -23.34 14.80 -19.83
N GLN A 711 -24.21 15.75 -20.19
CA GLN A 711 -24.48 16.94 -19.36
C GLN A 711 -25.03 16.58 -17.97
N HIS A 712 -25.78 15.48 -17.84
CA HIS A 712 -26.25 15.03 -16.53
C HIS A 712 -25.16 14.33 -15.72
N TYR A 713 -24.14 13.75 -16.38
CA TYR A 713 -22.98 13.18 -15.71
C TYR A 713 -22.15 14.27 -15.05
N GLU A 714 -21.83 15.34 -15.78
CA GLU A 714 -21.08 16.47 -15.22
C GLU A 714 -21.80 17.19 -14.08
N ARG A 715 -23.14 17.16 -14.06
CA ARG A 715 -23.94 17.83 -13.01
C ARG A 715 -24.10 17.00 -11.74
N GLY A 716 -23.69 15.73 -11.75
CA GLY A 716 -24.00 14.80 -10.67
C GLY A 716 -25.46 14.32 -10.63
N ASP A 717 -26.34 14.81 -11.53
CA ASP A 717 -27.75 14.38 -11.60
C ASP A 717 -27.90 12.89 -11.96
N ARG A 718 -26.89 12.33 -12.63
CA ARG A 718 -26.91 10.95 -13.13
C ARG A 718 -25.51 10.38 -13.13
N ASN A 719 -25.36 9.16 -12.65
CA ASN A 719 -24.08 8.45 -12.72
C ASN A 719 -23.93 7.73 -14.06
N PRO A 720 -22.73 7.75 -14.68
CA PRO A 720 -22.46 7.01 -15.89
C PRO A 720 -22.44 5.51 -15.61
N SER A 721 -23.12 4.75 -16.49
CA SER A 721 -22.94 3.30 -16.53
C SER A 721 -21.55 2.96 -17.05
N ARG A 722 -20.95 1.84 -16.63
CA ARG A 722 -19.61 1.43 -17.12
C ARG A 722 -19.46 1.44 -18.63
N ASP A 723 -20.45 0.96 -19.39
CA ASP A 723 -20.40 0.97 -20.86
C ASP A 723 -20.39 2.38 -21.45
N SER A 724 -21.18 3.29 -20.86
CA SER A 724 -21.18 4.71 -21.21
C SER A 724 -19.87 5.38 -20.81
N LEU A 725 -19.33 5.04 -19.63
CA LEU A 725 -18.03 5.54 -19.17
C LEU A 725 -16.91 5.06 -20.11
N ARG A 726 -16.89 3.77 -20.49
CA ARG A 726 -15.97 3.25 -21.51
C ARG A 726 -16.11 3.99 -22.83
N SER A 727 -17.33 4.23 -23.29
CA SER A 727 -17.56 5.00 -24.53
C SER A 727 -17.04 6.45 -24.45
N VAL A 728 -17.16 7.08 -23.28
CA VAL A 728 -16.60 8.40 -22.99
C VAL A 728 -15.07 8.34 -22.94
N LEU A 729 -14.49 7.37 -22.23
CA LEU A 729 -13.05 7.18 -22.10
C LEU A 729 -12.40 6.83 -23.45
N ASP A 730 -13.02 6.00 -24.27
CA ASP A 730 -12.60 5.72 -25.65
C ASP A 730 -12.63 6.99 -26.52
N ALA A 731 -13.54 7.93 -26.25
CA ALA A 731 -13.54 9.24 -26.92
C ALA A 731 -12.39 10.13 -26.42
N PHE A 732 -12.11 10.12 -25.11
CA PHE A 732 -10.98 10.83 -24.51
C PHE A 732 -9.63 10.28 -25.00
N GLU A 733 -9.46 8.97 -25.05
CA GLU A 733 -8.24 8.32 -25.54
C GLU A 733 -8.01 8.58 -27.02
N ARG A 734 -9.05 8.46 -27.86
CA ARG A 734 -8.95 8.85 -29.28
C ARG A 734 -8.57 10.33 -29.43
N ARG A 735 -9.04 11.20 -28.53
CA ARG A 735 -8.65 12.60 -28.52
C ARG A 735 -7.19 12.77 -28.10
N ILE A 736 -6.75 12.09 -27.05
CA ILE A 736 -5.37 12.06 -26.56
C ILE A 736 -4.42 11.56 -27.66
N GLU A 737 -4.74 10.46 -28.34
CA GLU A 737 -3.96 9.95 -29.46
C GLU A 737 -3.85 10.98 -30.59
N ARG A 738 -4.98 11.61 -30.95
CA ARG A 738 -4.98 12.67 -31.96
C ARG A 738 -4.16 13.89 -31.54
N LEU A 739 -4.18 14.26 -30.25
CA LEU A 739 -3.36 15.34 -29.71
C LEU A 739 -1.87 14.98 -29.73
N LYS A 740 -1.51 13.72 -29.39
CA LYS A 740 -0.14 13.20 -29.51
C LYS A 740 0.36 13.19 -30.95
N GLU A 741 -0.48 12.79 -31.92
CA GLU A 741 -0.16 12.89 -33.34
C GLU A 741 -0.01 14.35 -33.79
N THR A 742 -0.90 15.23 -33.31
CA THR A 742 -0.86 16.66 -33.64
C THR A 742 0.40 17.32 -33.08
N ALA A 743 0.80 16.99 -31.84
CA ALA A 743 2.05 17.43 -31.22
C ALA A 743 3.27 17.04 -32.08
N LYS A 744 3.33 15.80 -32.57
CA LYS A 744 4.39 15.34 -33.48
C LYS A 744 4.41 16.09 -34.82
N HIS A 745 3.26 16.60 -35.27
CA HIS A 745 3.14 17.35 -36.52
C HIS A 745 3.28 18.88 -36.36
N LEU A 746 3.34 19.42 -35.13
CA LEU A 746 3.56 20.86 -34.87
C LEU A 746 4.98 21.34 -35.21
N GLU A 747 5.94 20.43 -35.41
CA GLU A 747 7.35 20.74 -35.67
C GLU A 747 7.58 21.51 -36.98
N THR A 748 6.71 21.33 -37.97
CA THR A 748 6.75 22.10 -39.22
C THR A 748 6.14 23.49 -39.00
N ARG A 749 7.00 24.53 -38.89
CA ARG A 749 6.66 25.94 -38.57
C ARG A 749 5.80 26.67 -39.63
N SER A 750 4.71 26.10 -40.11
CA SER A 750 3.80 26.73 -41.07
C SER A 750 2.58 27.36 -40.38
N TRP A 751 2.17 28.55 -40.85
CA TRP A 751 1.01 29.26 -40.30
C TRP A 751 -0.31 28.53 -40.57
N GLU A 752 -0.43 27.83 -41.70
CA GLU A 752 -1.59 26.98 -42.02
C GLU A 752 -1.80 25.88 -40.97
N GLN A 753 -0.71 25.30 -40.46
CA GLN A 753 -0.79 24.30 -39.38
C GLN A 753 -1.19 24.93 -38.04
N ILE A 754 -0.62 26.07 -37.68
CA ILE A 754 -1.00 26.81 -36.45
C ILE A 754 -2.50 27.16 -36.47
N GLU A 755 -3.02 27.62 -37.62
CA GLU A 755 -4.45 27.91 -37.77
C GLU A 755 -5.31 26.64 -37.61
N SER A 756 -4.86 25.52 -38.19
CA SER A 756 -5.56 24.23 -38.09
C SER A 756 -5.60 23.69 -36.66
N VAL A 757 -4.47 23.79 -35.93
CA VAL A 757 -4.31 23.33 -34.55
C VAL A 757 -5.06 24.24 -33.58
N ARG A 758 -4.97 25.57 -33.76
CA ARG A 758 -5.75 26.55 -32.99
C ARG A 758 -7.25 26.26 -33.08
N ARG A 759 -7.75 25.98 -34.29
CA ARG A 759 -9.16 25.60 -34.48
C ARG A 759 -9.49 24.25 -33.86
N LEU A 760 -8.56 23.29 -33.91
CA LEU A 760 -8.71 21.97 -33.30
C LEU A 760 -8.80 22.04 -31.76
N LEU A 761 -7.98 22.88 -31.12
CA LEU A 761 -7.93 23.11 -29.67
C LEU A 761 -8.90 24.18 -29.17
N ASN A 762 -9.68 24.76 -30.09
CA ASN A 762 -10.65 25.82 -29.82
C ASN A 762 -10.05 27.08 -29.16
N VAL A 763 -8.75 27.32 -29.35
CA VAL A 763 -8.01 28.45 -28.77
C VAL A 763 -8.45 29.75 -29.45
N SER A 764 -8.75 30.77 -28.66
CA SER A 764 -9.22 32.04 -29.19
C SER A 764 -8.11 32.76 -29.98
N GLN A 765 -8.48 33.56 -30.98
CA GLN A 765 -7.52 34.44 -31.67
C GLN A 765 -6.83 35.41 -30.69
N ARG A 766 -7.46 35.69 -29.55
CA ARG A 766 -6.94 36.61 -28.52
C ARG A 766 -5.86 35.94 -27.68
N GLU A 767 -6.03 34.69 -27.25
CA GLU A 767 -4.99 33.93 -26.53
C GLU A 767 -3.72 33.78 -27.35
N ILE A 768 -3.84 33.36 -28.60
CA ILE A 768 -2.68 33.27 -29.49
C ILE A 768 -2.03 34.64 -29.69
N ALA A 769 -2.84 35.70 -29.84
CA ALA A 769 -2.32 37.05 -29.99
C ALA A 769 -1.53 37.51 -28.75
N THR A 770 -2.01 37.21 -27.54
CA THR A 770 -1.33 37.50 -26.28
C THR A 770 0.03 36.80 -26.20
N GLY A 771 0.06 35.48 -26.45
CA GLY A 771 1.32 34.73 -26.39
C GLY A 771 2.31 35.10 -27.50
N MET A 772 1.82 35.56 -28.65
CA MET A 772 2.65 36.13 -29.72
C MET A 772 3.01 37.62 -29.50
N SER A 773 2.53 38.27 -28.43
CA SER A 773 2.67 39.70 -28.16
C SER A 773 2.18 40.62 -29.32
N VAL A 774 1.03 40.30 -29.92
CA VAL A 774 0.41 41.08 -31.02
C VAL A 774 -1.07 41.41 -30.72
N GLU A 775 -1.65 42.35 -31.46
CA GLU A 775 -3.10 42.60 -31.36
C GLU A 775 -3.92 41.49 -32.05
N GLN A 776 -5.10 41.16 -31.51
CA GLN A 776 -6.03 40.18 -32.10
C GLN A 776 -6.35 40.47 -33.58
N THR A 777 -6.45 41.76 -33.96
CA THR A 777 -6.68 42.22 -35.34
C THR A 777 -5.57 41.76 -36.30
N THR A 778 -4.35 41.58 -35.79
CA THR A 778 -3.17 41.13 -36.53
C THR A 778 -3.24 39.63 -36.81
N VAL A 779 -3.62 38.81 -35.83
CA VAL A 779 -3.87 37.36 -36.01
C VAL A 779 -5.03 37.14 -36.99
N SER A 780 -6.10 37.94 -36.89
CA SER A 780 -7.22 37.88 -37.85
C SER A 780 -6.82 38.29 -39.27
N TYR A 781 -5.81 39.14 -39.45
CA TYR A 781 -5.27 39.50 -40.76
C TYR A 781 -4.45 38.34 -41.33
N TYR A 782 -3.61 37.67 -40.52
CA TYR A 782 -2.82 36.52 -40.97
C TYR A 782 -3.70 35.37 -41.47
N GLU A 783 -4.77 35.02 -40.75
CA GLU A 783 -5.75 33.99 -41.16
C GLU A 783 -6.57 34.36 -42.43
N ARG A 784 -6.55 35.62 -42.88
CA ARG A 784 -7.27 36.05 -44.09
C ARG A 784 -6.39 36.18 -45.32
N THR A 785 -5.08 36.30 -45.15
CA THR A 785 -4.16 36.70 -46.22
C THR A 785 -3.10 35.66 -46.54
N ASP A 786 -3.02 34.54 -45.80
CA ASP A 786 -2.04 33.44 -45.96
C ASP A 786 -0.57 33.90 -46.01
N ALA A 787 -0.26 35.07 -45.46
CA ALA A 787 1.06 35.66 -45.52
C ALA A 787 1.44 36.28 -44.16
N VAL A 788 2.48 35.71 -43.54
CA VAL A 788 3.06 36.20 -42.28
C VAL A 788 4.25 37.11 -42.59
N PRO A 789 4.38 38.31 -41.98
CA PRO A 789 5.59 39.11 -42.06
C PRO A 789 6.71 38.41 -41.28
N ASP A 790 7.73 37.98 -42.02
CA ASP A 790 8.91 37.28 -41.52
C ASP A 790 9.56 38.02 -40.33
N GLY A 791 9.75 37.33 -39.19
CA GLY A 791 10.31 37.96 -37.99
C GLY A 791 10.19 37.19 -36.66
N GLY A 792 10.22 35.85 -36.66
CA GLY A 792 10.34 35.06 -35.42
C GLY A 792 9.07 34.88 -34.56
N ARG A 793 7.94 35.51 -34.92
CA ARG A 793 6.71 35.48 -34.12
C ARG A 793 5.87 34.20 -34.26
N ILE A 794 6.16 33.36 -35.26
CA ILE A 794 5.49 32.06 -35.48
C ILE A 794 5.88 31.06 -34.37
N ALA A 795 7.13 31.10 -33.89
CA ALA A 795 7.61 30.23 -32.81
C ALA A 795 6.76 30.41 -31.54
N HIS A 796 6.58 31.65 -31.07
CA HIS A 796 5.75 31.95 -29.89
C HIS A 796 4.29 31.49 -30.02
N GLY A 797 3.71 31.52 -31.22
CA GLY A 797 2.36 30.98 -31.46
C GLY A 797 2.31 29.44 -31.45
N THR A 798 3.43 28.80 -31.76
CA THR A 798 3.61 27.35 -31.70
C THR A 798 3.79 26.89 -30.25
N ASP A 799 4.57 27.64 -29.45
CA ASP A 799 4.81 27.38 -28.03
C ASP A 799 3.51 27.47 -27.20
N VAL A 800 2.65 28.46 -27.48
CA VAL A 800 1.33 28.59 -26.82
C VAL A 800 0.43 27.39 -27.12
N LEU A 801 0.49 26.86 -28.35
CA LEU A 801 -0.28 25.69 -28.74
C LEU A 801 0.33 24.40 -28.17
N ALA A 802 1.66 24.30 -28.06
CA ALA A 802 2.35 23.18 -27.45
C ALA A 802 2.04 23.08 -25.95
N ASN A 803 2.18 24.18 -25.20
CA ASN A 803 1.81 24.23 -23.78
C ASN A 803 0.34 23.84 -23.56
N ARG A 804 -0.57 24.28 -24.45
CA ARG A 804 -1.99 23.91 -24.36
C ARG A 804 -2.24 22.43 -24.68
N ILE A 805 -1.40 21.80 -25.51
CA ILE A 805 -1.45 20.36 -25.76
C ILE A 805 -0.89 19.60 -24.54
N ASP A 806 0.17 20.09 -23.90
CA ASP A 806 0.76 19.45 -22.72
C ASP A 806 -0.20 19.54 -21.51
N GLU A 807 -0.86 20.68 -21.29
CA GLU A 807 -1.98 20.82 -20.34
C GLU A 807 -3.12 19.82 -20.64
N ALA A 808 -3.41 19.58 -21.92
CA ALA A 808 -4.43 18.61 -22.33
C ALA A 808 -3.96 17.15 -22.18
N LEU A 809 -2.65 16.89 -22.09
CA LEU A 809 -2.08 15.55 -21.94
C LEU A 809 -1.76 15.19 -20.48
N SER A 810 -1.77 16.14 -19.55
CA SER A 810 -1.59 15.88 -18.11
C SER A 810 -2.70 14.95 -17.57
N VAL A 811 -3.92 15.07 -18.10
CA VAL A 811 -5.10 14.26 -17.70
C VAL A 811 -5.06 12.80 -18.18
N VAL A 812 -4.00 12.36 -18.87
CA VAL A 812 -3.85 10.96 -19.32
C VAL A 812 -3.89 9.97 -18.15
N THR A 813 -3.34 10.35 -17.00
CA THR A 813 -3.35 9.52 -15.79
C THR A 813 -4.76 9.41 -15.21
N ASP A 814 -5.52 10.51 -15.19
CA ASP A 814 -6.92 10.53 -14.71
C ASP A 814 -7.81 9.66 -15.60
N VAL A 815 -7.61 9.69 -16.92
CA VAL A 815 -8.31 8.82 -17.88
C VAL A 815 -7.99 7.34 -17.62
N ARG A 816 -6.73 7.00 -17.34
CA ARG A 816 -6.34 5.61 -17.00
C ARG A 816 -6.94 5.15 -15.68
N ARG A 817 -7.01 6.02 -14.67
CA ARG A 817 -7.64 5.71 -13.38
C ARG A 817 -9.15 5.49 -13.52
N LEU A 818 -9.85 6.35 -14.25
CA LEU A 818 -11.27 6.14 -14.57
C LEU A 818 -11.50 4.86 -15.39
N ARG A 819 -10.52 4.47 -16.24
CA ARG A 819 -10.56 3.19 -16.96
C ARG A 819 -10.43 1.99 -16.02
N ALA A 820 -9.52 2.04 -15.05
CA ALA A 820 -9.40 0.99 -14.04
C ALA A 820 -10.72 0.79 -13.26
N LEU A 821 -11.39 1.89 -12.84
CA LEU A 821 -12.71 1.82 -12.20
C LEU A 821 -13.80 1.25 -13.12
N ALA A 822 -13.73 1.52 -14.42
CA ALA A 822 -14.66 0.96 -15.40
C ALA A 822 -14.42 -0.53 -15.69
N GLU A 823 -13.21 -1.03 -15.41
CA GLU A 823 -12.77 -2.39 -15.72
C GLU A 823 -12.68 -3.32 -14.51
N ASN A 824 -12.66 -2.79 -13.27
CA ASN A 824 -12.54 -3.58 -12.04
C ASN A 824 -13.72 -4.52 -11.73
N ASP A 825 -13.54 -5.40 -10.73
CA ASP A 825 -14.47 -6.49 -10.37
C ASP A 825 -15.51 -6.11 -9.31
N ILE A 826 -15.55 -4.83 -8.93
CA ILE A 826 -16.47 -4.31 -7.92
C ILE A 826 -17.69 -3.69 -8.57
N ARG A 827 -18.78 -3.58 -7.83
CA ARG A 827 -19.99 -2.88 -8.20
C ARG A 827 -20.44 -2.02 -7.03
N TRP A 828 -20.83 -0.79 -7.35
CA TRP A 828 -21.32 0.18 -6.39
C TRP A 828 -22.81 -0.02 -6.16
N ASP A 829 -23.17 -0.38 -4.93
CA ASP A 829 -24.56 -0.61 -4.52
C ASP A 829 -25.01 0.47 -3.55
N ARG A 830 -26.14 1.10 -3.84
CA ARG A 830 -26.61 2.26 -3.08
C ARG A 830 -27.25 1.81 -1.77
N ILE A 831 -26.90 2.47 -0.68
CA ILE A 831 -27.53 2.30 0.63
C ILE A 831 -28.98 2.83 0.57
N GLU A 832 -29.95 1.95 0.81
CA GLU A 832 -31.38 2.30 0.92
C GLU A 832 -31.76 2.75 2.33
N SER A 833 -31.18 2.14 3.37
CA SER A 833 -31.43 2.51 4.76
C SER A 833 -30.27 2.09 5.66
N ILE A 834 -30.00 2.90 6.68
CA ILE A 834 -29.08 2.61 7.79
C ILE A 834 -29.88 2.86 9.05
N GLU A 835 -30.03 1.84 9.89
CA GLU A 835 -30.84 1.90 11.11
C GLU A 835 -30.01 1.43 12.30
N ALA A 836 -29.96 2.23 13.37
CA ALA A 836 -29.42 1.79 14.65
C ALA A 836 -30.33 0.70 15.25
N CYS A 837 -29.74 -0.39 15.72
CA CYS A 837 -30.43 -1.52 16.31
C CYS A 837 -29.66 -2.11 17.50
N SER A 838 -30.36 -2.74 18.43
CA SER A 838 -29.73 -3.54 19.48
C SER A 838 -29.12 -4.82 18.88
N PRO A 839 -28.06 -5.38 19.48
CA PRO A 839 -27.53 -6.68 19.13
C PRO A 839 -28.63 -7.75 19.15
N THR A 840 -28.58 -8.67 18.19
CA THR A 840 -29.44 -9.86 18.18
C THR A 840 -28.94 -10.95 19.11
N ASP A 841 -27.64 -10.94 19.42
CA ASP A 841 -26.94 -11.91 20.25
C ASP A 841 -25.92 -11.18 21.12
N ASP A 842 -25.50 -11.84 22.20
CA ASP A 842 -24.51 -11.31 23.15
C ASP A 842 -23.09 -11.25 22.54
N TRP A 843 -22.88 -11.82 21.35
CA TRP A 843 -21.57 -11.96 20.71
C TRP A 843 -21.55 -11.43 19.26
N VAL A 844 -20.47 -10.74 18.90
CA VAL A 844 -20.06 -10.31 17.55
C VAL A 844 -18.78 -11.03 17.12
N TYR A 845 -18.51 -11.07 15.82
CA TYR A 845 -17.45 -11.90 15.25
C TYR A 845 -16.66 -11.15 14.17
N ASP A 846 -15.40 -11.51 13.95
CA ASP A 846 -14.56 -10.95 12.87
C ASP A 846 -13.53 -11.94 12.32
N LEU A 847 -12.95 -11.62 11.15
CA LEU A 847 -11.92 -12.39 10.46
C LEU A 847 -10.71 -11.51 10.11
N GLU A 848 -9.51 -12.02 10.41
CA GLU A 848 -8.26 -11.42 9.94
C GLU A 848 -7.79 -12.11 8.66
N VAL A 849 -7.63 -11.33 7.58
CA VAL A 849 -7.18 -11.83 6.27
C VAL A 849 -5.85 -11.20 5.89
N ALA A 850 -4.91 -12.05 5.47
CA ALA A 850 -3.56 -11.62 5.12
C ALA A 850 -3.51 -10.69 3.90
N GLU A 851 -2.50 -9.81 3.89
CA GLU A 851 -2.07 -8.91 2.79
C GLU A 851 -3.01 -7.75 2.47
N THR A 852 -4.29 -8.05 2.39
CA THR A 852 -5.35 -7.17 1.86
C THR A 852 -6.27 -6.64 2.94
N HIS A 853 -6.25 -7.28 4.12
CA HIS A 853 -7.07 -6.89 5.27
C HIS A 853 -8.56 -6.71 4.93
N SER A 854 -9.06 -7.48 3.96
CA SER A 854 -10.44 -7.38 3.46
C SER A 854 -11.05 -8.75 3.22
N TYR A 855 -12.37 -8.85 3.37
CA TYR A 855 -13.13 -10.06 3.06
C TYR A 855 -14.57 -9.73 2.65
N LEU A 856 -15.27 -10.71 2.10
CA LEU A 856 -16.67 -10.60 1.72
C LEU A 856 -17.62 -11.03 2.83
N SER A 857 -18.39 -10.08 3.35
CA SER A 857 -19.46 -10.29 4.36
C SER A 857 -20.83 -9.96 3.74
N ASN A 858 -21.75 -10.94 3.69
CA ASN A 858 -23.04 -10.84 3.00
C ASN A 858 -22.93 -10.28 1.56
N ASN A 859 -21.83 -10.59 0.85
CA ASN A 859 -21.47 -10.03 -0.45
C ASN A 859 -21.28 -8.49 -0.45
N ILE A 860 -20.67 -7.95 0.59
CA ILE A 860 -20.16 -6.57 0.75
C ILE A 860 -18.68 -6.68 1.16
N VAL A 861 -17.82 -5.74 0.71
CA VAL A 861 -16.39 -5.75 1.06
C VAL A 861 -16.14 -4.96 2.35
N SER A 862 -15.41 -5.54 3.31
CA SER A 862 -15.02 -4.94 4.61
C SER A 862 -13.49 -4.74 4.73
N HIS A 863 -12.98 -3.80 5.55
CA HIS A 863 -11.53 -3.45 5.66
C HIS A 863 -10.97 -3.48 7.11
N ASN A 864 -9.64 -3.68 7.30
CA ASN A 864 -8.98 -3.73 8.62
C ASN A 864 -7.60 -2.96 8.71
N SER A 865 -7.56 -1.66 9.09
CA SER A 865 -6.50 -0.90 9.89
C SER A 865 -6.18 0.56 9.45
N ALA A 866 -5.73 1.45 10.38
CA ALA A 866 -5.62 2.92 10.17
C ALA A 866 -4.43 3.71 10.82
N MET A 867 -3.76 3.24 11.88
CA MET A 867 -2.85 4.11 12.69
C MET A 867 -1.46 4.39 12.06
N LEU A 868 -0.85 3.42 11.38
CA LEU A 868 0.51 3.56 10.80
C LEU A 868 0.57 4.47 9.56
N GLN A 869 -0.57 4.78 8.95
CA GLN A 869 -0.63 5.61 7.74
C GLN A 869 -0.36 7.09 8.02
N TYR A 870 -0.65 7.60 9.22
CA TYR A 870 -0.49 9.02 9.57
C TYR A 870 0.96 9.47 9.66
N ILE A 871 1.85 8.61 10.17
CA ILE A 871 3.27 8.93 10.41
C ILE A 871 4.03 9.11 9.08
N ARG A 872 3.60 8.42 8.03
CA ARG A 872 4.12 8.56 6.66
C ARG A 872 4.05 10.00 6.17
N ASN A 873 2.98 10.73 6.54
CA ASN A 873 2.71 12.07 6.01
C ASN A 873 3.50 13.16 6.75
N ILE A 874 3.83 12.94 8.04
CA ILE A 874 4.48 13.93 8.91
C ILE A 874 6.01 13.83 8.85
N ALA A 875 6.58 12.65 8.61
CA ALA A 875 8.03 12.48 8.56
C ALA A 875 8.64 13.08 7.27
N PRO A 876 9.79 13.79 7.34
CA PRO A 876 10.47 14.35 6.16
C PRO A 876 10.87 13.27 5.13
N ARG A 877 11.35 12.12 5.63
CA ARG A 877 11.75 10.93 4.87
C ARG A 877 11.19 9.69 5.57
N SER A 878 10.30 8.96 4.90
CA SER A 878 9.73 7.72 5.43
C SER A 878 9.65 6.62 4.38
N VAL A 879 9.94 5.39 4.78
CA VAL A 879 9.72 4.18 3.98
C VAL A 879 8.85 3.24 4.80
N TYR A 880 7.69 2.89 4.25
CA TYR A 880 6.77 1.92 4.86
C TYR A 880 7.00 0.55 4.24
N THR A 881 7.01 -0.49 5.07
CA THR A 881 7.11 -1.86 4.61
C THR A 881 6.39 -2.83 5.55
N SER A 882 5.79 -3.88 5.01
CA SER A 882 5.15 -4.93 5.81
C SER A 882 6.17 -6.03 6.12
N GLY A 883 6.22 -6.49 7.38
CA GLY A 883 7.09 -7.57 7.84
C GLY A 883 6.84 -8.89 7.12
N LYS A 884 5.61 -9.18 6.68
CA LYS A 884 5.28 -10.43 5.98
C LYS A 884 5.69 -10.42 4.50
N GLY A 885 5.59 -9.26 3.84
CA GLY A 885 5.98 -9.05 2.44
C GLY A 885 7.47 -8.74 2.23
N SER A 886 8.19 -8.43 3.30
CA SER A 886 9.59 -8.03 3.28
C SER A 886 10.54 -9.19 3.45
N SER A 887 11.31 -9.50 2.41
CA SER A 887 12.46 -10.40 2.54
C SER A 887 13.70 -9.66 3.03
N SER A 888 14.71 -10.39 3.52
CA SER A 888 16.04 -9.86 3.88
C SER A 888 16.59 -8.97 2.77
N ALA A 889 16.39 -9.37 1.51
CA ALA A 889 16.83 -8.64 0.33
C ALA A 889 16.07 -7.33 0.13
N GLY A 890 14.76 -7.32 0.42
CA GLY A 890 13.91 -6.13 0.39
C GLY A 890 14.14 -5.16 1.55
N LEU A 891 14.58 -5.64 2.71
CA LEU A 891 14.95 -4.79 3.86
C LEU A 891 16.36 -4.22 3.75
N THR A 892 17.32 -5.02 3.26
CA THR A 892 18.75 -4.68 3.27
C THR A 892 19.31 -4.31 1.91
N ALA A 893 19.79 -5.28 1.15
CA ALA A 893 20.21 -5.12 -0.22
C ALA A 893 20.35 -6.48 -0.94
N ALA A 894 20.11 -6.46 -2.25
CA ALA A 894 20.15 -7.62 -3.14
C ALA A 894 21.26 -7.49 -4.19
N ALA A 895 21.91 -8.60 -4.56
CA ALA A 895 22.84 -8.62 -5.69
C ALA A 895 22.10 -9.10 -6.95
N VAL A 896 21.93 -8.22 -7.94
CA VAL A 896 21.21 -8.46 -9.18
C VAL A 896 22.18 -8.44 -10.37
N ARG A 897 22.02 -9.39 -11.30
CA ARG A 897 22.81 -9.41 -12.55
C ARG A 897 22.30 -8.33 -13.49
N ASP A 898 23.21 -7.55 -14.06
CA ASP A 898 22.84 -6.46 -14.96
C ASP A 898 23.72 -6.41 -16.22
N ASP A 899 23.15 -5.83 -17.29
CA ASP A 899 23.73 -5.67 -18.63
C ASP A 899 24.47 -4.32 -18.80
N PHE A 900 24.68 -3.58 -17.69
CA PHE A 900 25.25 -2.22 -17.65
C PHE A 900 26.73 -2.11 -18.06
N GLY A 901 27.42 -3.23 -18.26
CA GLY A 901 28.76 -3.28 -18.83
C GLY A 901 28.88 -4.39 -19.87
N ASP A 902 29.97 -4.39 -20.64
CA ASP A 902 30.31 -5.40 -21.66
C ASP A 902 30.51 -6.85 -21.11
N GLY A 903 30.04 -7.14 -19.88
CA GLY A 903 30.08 -8.46 -19.26
C GLY A 903 29.00 -8.64 -18.17
N GLN A 904 28.65 -9.91 -17.92
CA GLN A 904 27.68 -10.39 -16.93
C GLN A 904 28.12 -10.08 -15.47
N GLN A 905 28.13 -8.81 -15.08
CA GLN A 905 28.52 -8.39 -13.73
C GLN A 905 27.31 -8.31 -12.79
N TRP A 906 27.58 -8.61 -11.52
CA TRP A 906 26.60 -8.47 -10.44
C TRP A 906 26.65 -7.05 -9.90
N THR A 907 25.50 -6.50 -9.54
CA THR A 907 25.31 -5.13 -9.05
C THR A 907 24.45 -5.17 -7.78
N LEU A 908 24.61 -4.21 -6.86
CA LEU A 908 23.82 -4.16 -5.62
C LEU A 908 22.58 -3.27 -5.80
N GLU A 909 21.45 -3.70 -5.24
CA GLU A 909 20.21 -2.92 -5.11
C GLU A 909 19.89 -2.72 -3.63
N ALA A 910 19.60 -1.47 -3.25
CA ALA A 910 19.28 -1.09 -1.87
C ALA A 910 17.84 -1.46 -1.48
N GLY A 911 17.66 -1.94 -0.25
CA GLY A 911 16.37 -2.24 0.36
C GLY A 911 15.86 -1.11 1.26
N ALA A 912 14.70 -1.33 1.89
CA ALA A 912 13.94 -0.33 2.64
C ALA A 912 14.76 0.41 3.72
N LEU A 913 15.62 -0.28 4.49
CA LEU A 913 16.40 0.33 5.56
C LEU A 913 17.56 1.21 5.02
N VAL A 914 18.09 0.87 3.85
CA VAL A 914 19.14 1.66 3.19
C VAL A 914 18.51 2.87 2.50
N LEU A 915 17.32 2.71 1.91
CA LEU A 915 16.56 3.80 1.30
C LEU A 915 16.04 4.82 2.33
N ALA A 916 15.79 4.37 3.57
CA ALA A 916 15.35 5.21 4.68
C ALA A 916 16.48 5.88 5.47
N ASP A 917 17.74 5.88 4.99
CA ASP A 917 18.89 6.47 5.70
C ASP A 917 18.58 7.90 6.18
N LYS A 918 18.89 8.23 7.45
CA LYS A 918 18.55 9.49 8.16
C LYS A 918 17.05 9.84 8.29
N GLY A 919 16.15 8.98 7.83
CA GLY A 919 14.69 9.09 7.96
C GLY A 919 14.09 8.09 8.94
N ILE A 920 12.81 7.76 8.74
CA ILE A 920 12.08 6.74 9.50
C ILE A 920 11.77 5.54 8.59
N ALA A 921 12.12 4.33 9.05
CA ALA A 921 11.62 3.09 8.50
C ALA A 921 10.43 2.63 9.36
N ALA A 922 9.23 2.61 8.78
CA ALA A 922 8.03 2.10 9.43
C ALA A 922 7.81 0.65 9.00
N VAL A 923 7.85 -0.28 9.95
CA VAL A 923 7.67 -1.72 9.70
C VAL A 923 6.47 -2.24 10.47
N ASP A 924 5.47 -2.72 9.74
CA ASP A 924 4.27 -3.33 10.30
C ASP A 924 4.43 -4.85 10.44
N GLU A 925 3.68 -5.48 11.34
CA GLU A 925 3.70 -6.93 11.61
C GLU A 925 5.13 -7.49 11.82
N LEU A 926 5.94 -6.82 12.64
CA LEU A 926 7.31 -7.24 12.92
C LEU A 926 7.41 -8.68 13.47
N ASP A 927 6.39 -9.15 14.18
CA ASP A 927 6.28 -10.51 14.71
C ASP A 927 6.18 -11.57 13.61
N LYS A 928 5.63 -11.22 12.44
CA LYS A 928 5.40 -12.15 11.32
C LYS A 928 6.61 -12.34 10.41
N MET A 929 7.73 -11.65 10.66
CA MET A 929 8.96 -11.84 9.90
C MET A 929 9.62 -13.20 10.16
N ARG A 930 10.22 -13.77 9.11
CA ARG A 930 11.05 -14.96 9.25
C ARG A 930 12.29 -14.64 10.08
N SER A 931 12.80 -15.62 10.82
CA SER A 931 13.99 -15.44 11.67
C SER A 931 15.24 -15.03 10.88
N GLU A 932 15.39 -15.50 9.64
CA GLU A 932 16.47 -15.10 8.73
C GLU A 932 16.41 -13.60 8.38
N ASP A 933 15.20 -13.07 8.15
CA ASP A 933 14.94 -11.67 7.81
C ASP A 933 15.09 -10.75 9.03
N ARG A 934 14.65 -11.22 10.21
CA ARG A 934 14.90 -10.58 11.51
C ARG A 934 16.40 -10.43 11.79
N SER A 935 17.22 -11.41 11.41
CA SER A 935 18.66 -11.36 11.63
C SER A 935 19.34 -10.21 10.89
N ALA A 936 18.81 -9.82 9.72
CA ALA A 936 19.36 -8.74 8.91
C ALA A 936 19.16 -7.36 9.56
N MET A 937 18.11 -7.20 10.38
CA MET A 937 17.87 -5.97 11.13
C MET A 937 18.81 -5.79 12.33
N HIS A 938 19.37 -6.86 12.90
CA HIS A 938 20.29 -6.72 14.05
C HIS A 938 21.50 -5.83 13.72
N GLU A 939 22.06 -6.00 12.53
CA GLU A 939 23.21 -5.24 12.06
C GLU A 939 22.81 -3.79 11.80
N ALA A 940 21.70 -3.58 11.09
CA ALA A 940 21.18 -2.25 10.76
C ALA A 940 20.85 -1.43 12.02
N LEU A 941 20.16 -2.03 13.01
CA LEU A 941 19.77 -1.34 14.25
C LEU A 941 20.96 -1.07 15.17
N GLU A 942 21.95 -1.96 15.22
CA GLU A 942 23.12 -1.78 16.10
C GLU A 942 24.19 -0.87 15.49
N GLN A 943 24.58 -1.16 14.25
CA GLN A 943 25.74 -0.56 13.59
C GLN A 943 25.35 0.57 12.63
N GLN A 944 24.05 0.74 12.34
CA GLN A 944 23.56 1.69 11.33
C GLN A 944 24.21 1.52 9.96
N SER A 945 24.62 0.29 9.67
CA SER A 945 25.21 -0.12 8.42
C SER A 945 24.92 -1.59 8.18
N ILE A 946 24.90 -2.00 6.92
CA ILE A 946 24.66 -3.37 6.51
C ILE A 946 25.80 -3.83 5.60
N SER A 947 26.50 -4.88 6.02
CA SER A 947 27.55 -5.51 5.23
C SER A 947 26.96 -6.60 4.32
N VAL A 948 27.11 -6.41 3.01
CA VAL A 948 26.67 -7.39 2.01
C VAL A 948 27.89 -8.05 1.39
N SER A 949 27.98 -9.37 1.55
CA SER A 949 28.97 -10.23 0.91
C SER A 949 28.27 -11.24 0.00
N LYS A 950 27.86 -10.81 -1.20
CA LYS A 950 27.08 -11.64 -2.15
C LYS A 950 27.66 -11.55 -3.55
N ALA A 951 27.68 -12.67 -4.28
CA ALA A 951 28.12 -12.76 -5.67
C ALA A 951 29.52 -12.15 -5.97
N GLY A 952 30.43 -12.18 -4.99
CA GLY A 952 31.79 -11.63 -5.10
C GLY A 952 31.90 -10.13 -4.78
N ILE A 953 30.78 -9.48 -4.44
CA ILE A 953 30.73 -8.08 -3.99
C ILE A 953 30.75 -8.08 -2.47
N ASN A 954 31.76 -7.41 -1.90
CA ASN A 954 31.83 -7.10 -0.47
C ASN A 954 31.69 -5.59 -0.30
N ALA A 955 30.52 -5.12 0.12
CA ALA A 955 30.23 -3.70 0.31
C ALA A 955 29.50 -3.48 1.63
N THR A 956 29.67 -2.30 2.22
CA THR A 956 28.96 -1.88 3.43
C THR A 956 28.09 -0.68 3.07
N LEU A 957 26.77 -0.85 3.18
CA LEU A 957 25.78 0.20 2.93
C LEU A 957 25.41 0.88 4.24
N LYS A 958 25.12 2.19 4.21
CA LYS A 958 24.68 2.95 5.38
C LYS A 958 23.16 2.76 5.58
N SER A 959 22.71 2.69 6.83
CA SER A 959 21.30 2.53 7.20
C SER A 959 21.01 3.24 8.53
N ARG A 960 21.31 4.54 8.61
CA ARG A 960 21.20 5.40 9.80
C ARG A 960 19.76 5.90 9.94
N CYS A 961 18.79 4.98 9.94
CA CYS A 961 17.37 5.29 10.06
C CYS A 961 16.85 5.04 11.48
N SER A 962 15.87 5.82 11.91
CA SER A 962 15.03 5.47 13.06
C SER A 962 14.05 4.37 12.65
N LEU A 963 13.84 3.36 13.49
CA LEU A 963 12.90 2.26 13.21
C LEU A 963 11.65 2.48 14.05
N LEU A 964 10.49 2.56 13.40
CA LEU A 964 9.21 2.47 14.05
C LEU A 964 8.59 1.11 13.70
N GLY A 965 8.47 0.26 14.71
CA GLY A 965 7.90 -1.06 14.58
C GLY A 965 6.46 -1.11 15.09
N ALA A 966 5.57 -1.79 14.39
CA ALA A 966 4.35 -2.32 14.97
C ALA A 966 4.45 -3.85 15.04
N ALA A 967 4.06 -4.42 16.17
CA ALA A 967 3.98 -5.86 16.38
C ALA A 967 2.68 -6.19 17.10
N ASN A 968 2.24 -7.43 16.94
CA ASN A 968 1.12 -7.95 17.72
C ASN A 968 1.65 -8.89 18.82
N PRO A 969 0.97 -8.98 19.97
CA PRO A 969 1.27 -10.02 20.93
C PRO A 969 1.07 -11.40 20.29
N LYS A 970 1.82 -12.41 20.75
CA LYS A 970 1.82 -13.79 20.27
C LYS A 970 0.42 -14.37 20.22
N TYR A 971 -0.43 -13.92 21.13
CA TYR A 971 -1.81 -14.31 21.22
C TYR A 971 -2.81 -13.24 20.77
N GLY A 972 -2.44 -12.31 19.89
CA GLY A 972 -3.39 -11.33 19.34
C GLY A 972 -3.89 -10.29 20.35
N ARG A 973 -3.97 -10.59 21.64
CA ARG A 973 -4.13 -9.63 22.73
C ARG A 973 -3.25 -9.99 23.91
N PHE A 974 -3.06 -9.04 24.83
CA PHE A 974 -2.30 -9.28 26.05
C PHE A 974 -3.12 -10.13 27.04
N ASP A 975 -2.55 -11.27 27.47
CA ASP A 975 -3.05 -12.06 28.58
C ASP A 975 -2.60 -11.41 29.90
N GLN A 976 -3.54 -11.03 30.76
CA GLN A 976 -3.25 -10.40 32.04
C GLN A 976 -2.54 -11.36 33.02
N TYR A 977 -2.59 -12.67 32.80
CA TYR A 977 -2.01 -13.69 33.69
C TYR A 977 -0.64 -14.21 33.25
N GLU A 978 -0.14 -13.80 32.07
CA GLU A 978 1.20 -14.13 31.56
C GLU A 978 2.07 -12.87 31.47
N PRO A 979 3.39 -12.91 31.77
CA PRO A 979 4.23 -11.73 31.65
C PRO A 979 4.30 -11.23 30.19
N ILE A 980 4.14 -9.92 29.98
CA ILE A 980 4.20 -9.27 28.66
C ILE A 980 5.47 -9.65 27.88
N GLY A 981 6.60 -9.82 28.56
CA GLY A 981 7.86 -10.24 27.92
C GLY A 981 7.83 -11.63 27.25
N GLU A 982 7.04 -12.57 27.76
CA GLU A 982 6.88 -13.92 27.18
C GLU A 982 5.84 -13.95 26.05
N GLN A 983 4.95 -12.97 26.04
CA GLN A 983 3.90 -12.79 25.05
C GLN A 983 4.37 -12.09 23.77
N ILE A 984 5.60 -11.57 23.73
CA ILE A 984 6.16 -10.93 22.53
C ILE A 984 6.98 -11.96 21.75
N ASP A 985 6.57 -12.28 20.50
CA ASP A 985 7.30 -13.23 19.63
C ASP A 985 8.55 -12.61 18.98
N LEU A 986 9.42 -12.01 19.79
CA LEU A 986 10.69 -11.40 19.37
C LEU A 986 11.85 -11.91 20.23
N GLU A 987 13.01 -12.12 19.60
CA GLU A 987 14.20 -12.51 20.34
C GLU A 987 14.61 -11.41 21.34
N PRO A 988 15.03 -11.75 22.59
CA PRO A 988 15.45 -10.76 23.60
C PRO A 988 16.56 -9.82 23.10
N ALA A 989 17.37 -10.30 22.16
CA ALA A 989 18.39 -9.50 21.49
C ALA A 989 17.81 -8.37 20.63
N LEU A 990 16.64 -8.54 19.98
CA LEU A 990 15.94 -7.47 19.26
C LEU A 990 15.21 -6.53 20.22
N ILE A 991 14.50 -7.08 21.21
CA ILE A 991 13.75 -6.31 22.22
C ILE A 991 14.68 -5.28 22.91
N SER A 992 15.87 -5.73 23.34
CA SER A 992 16.87 -4.85 23.97
C SER A 992 17.49 -3.77 23.06
N ARG A 993 17.19 -3.76 21.76
CA ARG A 993 17.67 -2.74 20.81
C ARG A 993 16.68 -1.61 20.56
N PHE A 994 15.41 -1.84 20.90
CA PHE A 994 14.39 -0.80 20.94
C PHE A 994 14.60 0.07 22.18
N ASP A 995 14.66 1.38 21.94
CA ASP A 995 14.86 2.37 22.99
C ASP A 995 13.55 2.50 23.82
N LEU A 996 12.39 2.47 23.17
CA LEU A 996 11.05 2.49 23.78
C LEU A 996 10.16 1.35 23.24
N ILE A 997 9.35 0.75 24.13
CA ILE A 997 8.39 -0.30 23.79
C ILE A 997 7.07 0.05 24.49
N PHE A 998 6.06 0.45 23.73
CA PHE A 998 4.74 0.74 24.28
C PHE A 998 3.80 -0.42 24.03
N THR A 999 3.01 -0.77 25.04
CA THR A 999 1.89 -1.68 24.91
C THR A 999 0.61 -0.87 24.80
N VAL A 1000 -0.07 -0.97 23.67
CA VAL A 1000 -1.37 -0.33 23.44
C VAL A 1000 -2.44 -1.34 23.84
N THR A 1001 -2.89 -1.25 25.10
CA THR A 1001 -4.04 -1.99 25.62
C THR A 1001 -5.31 -1.15 25.49
N ASP A 1002 -6.45 -1.83 25.39
CA ASP A 1002 -7.78 -1.21 25.37
C ASP A 1002 -8.45 -1.55 26.70
N ASP A 1003 -8.27 -0.67 27.68
CA ASP A 1003 -8.86 -0.80 29.01
C ASP A 1003 -10.18 -0.01 29.04
N PRO A 1004 -11.35 -0.66 29.11
CA PRO A 1004 -12.64 0.04 29.04
C PRO A 1004 -12.88 0.88 30.30
N ASP A 1005 -12.84 2.20 30.16
CA ASP A 1005 -13.13 3.15 31.22
C ASP A 1005 -14.25 4.14 30.80
N PRO A 1006 -15.38 4.19 31.52
CA PRO A 1006 -16.55 4.99 31.11
C PRO A 1006 -16.33 6.50 31.01
N GLU A 1007 -15.33 7.05 31.70
CA GLU A 1007 -15.02 8.49 31.64
C GLU A 1007 -14.21 8.79 30.36
N THR A 1008 -13.14 8.04 30.12
CA THR A 1008 -12.31 8.17 28.91
C THR A 1008 -13.04 7.78 27.62
N ASP A 1009 -13.90 6.76 27.64
CA ASP A 1009 -14.75 6.37 26.50
C ASP A 1009 -15.74 7.46 26.09
N ALA A 1010 -16.28 8.19 27.08
CA ALA A 1010 -17.21 9.29 26.82
C ALA A 1010 -16.51 10.48 26.15
N GLU A 1011 -15.29 10.80 26.59
CA GLU A 1011 -14.47 11.85 25.99
C GLU A 1011 -13.99 11.46 24.58
N LEU A 1012 -13.57 10.20 24.38
CA LEU A 1012 -13.26 9.63 23.06
C LEU A 1012 -14.45 9.75 22.10
N ALA A 1013 -15.65 9.38 22.56
CA ALA A 1013 -16.86 9.48 21.75
C ALA A 1013 -17.20 10.93 21.40
N GLU A 1014 -17.09 11.86 22.36
CA GLU A 1014 -17.31 13.29 22.13
C GLU A 1014 -16.29 13.86 21.11
N HIS A 1015 -15.02 13.48 21.22
CA HIS A 1015 -13.96 13.87 20.30
C HIS A 1015 -14.21 13.38 18.86
N ILE A 1016 -14.62 12.13 18.69
CA ILE A 1016 -14.96 11.55 17.38
C ILE A 1016 -16.18 12.28 16.78
N ILE A 1017 -17.21 12.53 17.57
CA ILE A 1017 -18.44 13.22 17.13
C ILE A 1017 -18.12 14.65 16.68
N ASN A 1018 -17.31 15.40 17.45
CA ASN A 1018 -16.92 16.77 17.10
C ASN A 1018 -16.06 16.81 15.83
N THR A 1019 -15.12 15.87 15.69
CA THR A 1019 -14.29 15.71 14.49
C THR A 1019 -15.14 15.47 13.23
N ASN A 1020 -16.12 14.58 13.33
CA ASN A 1020 -17.05 14.29 12.24
C ASN A 1020 -17.98 15.47 11.96
N TYR A 1021 -18.48 16.16 12.98
CA TYR A 1021 -19.35 17.32 12.83
C TYR A 1021 -18.65 18.48 12.10
N ALA A 1022 -17.36 18.73 12.40
CA ALA A 1022 -16.55 19.69 11.66
C ALA A 1022 -16.39 19.30 10.17
N GLY A 1023 -16.13 18.01 9.90
CA GLY A 1023 -16.06 17.46 8.54
C GLY A 1023 -17.39 17.56 7.77
N GLU A 1024 -18.52 17.31 8.43
CA GLU A 1024 -19.87 17.47 7.86
C GLU A 1024 -20.17 18.91 7.48
N LEU A 1025 -19.84 19.88 8.35
CA LEU A 1025 -20.02 21.31 8.10
C LEU A 1025 -19.17 21.80 6.92
N HIS A 1026 -17.91 21.37 6.87
CA HIS A 1026 -17.01 21.69 5.76
C HIS A 1026 -17.51 21.11 4.43
N THR A 1027 -17.93 19.84 4.44
CA THR A 1027 -18.49 19.15 3.26
C THR A 1027 -19.81 19.76 2.80
N GLN A 1028 -20.70 20.09 3.72
CA GLN A 1028 -21.98 20.72 3.37
C GLN A 1028 -21.77 22.12 2.78
N LYS A 1029 -20.74 22.84 3.22
CA LYS A 1029 -20.37 24.15 2.66
C LYS A 1029 -19.77 24.03 1.26
N SER A 1030 -18.86 23.08 1.03
CA SER A 1030 -18.20 22.89 -0.26
C SER A 1030 -19.16 22.35 -1.32
N GLU A 1031 -20.04 21.42 -0.95
CA GLU A 1031 -20.92 20.71 -1.87
C GLU A 1031 -22.29 21.38 -2.10
N VAL A 1032 -22.77 22.22 -1.16
CA VAL A 1032 -24.11 22.83 -1.24
C VAL A 1032 -24.03 24.37 -1.40
N PRO A 1033 -24.31 24.91 -2.61
CA PRO A 1033 -24.29 26.36 -2.87
C PRO A 1033 -25.30 27.18 -2.06
N SER A 1034 -26.24 26.52 -1.39
CA SER A 1034 -27.31 27.10 -0.55
C SER A 1034 -27.24 26.61 0.90
N SER A 1035 -26.02 26.38 1.42
CA SER A 1035 -25.82 26.03 2.83
C SER A 1035 -26.44 27.08 3.77
N GLU A 1036 -27.10 26.61 4.84
CA GLU A 1036 -27.65 27.48 5.91
C GLU A 1036 -26.58 27.91 6.93
N PHE A 1037 -25.35 27.36 6.81
CA PHE A 1037 -24.24 27.59 7.73
C PHE A 1037 -23.32 28.72 7.25
N THR A 1038 -23.00 29.65 8.14
CA THR A 1038 -22.10 30.78 7.86
C THR A 1038 -20.63 30.35 7.85
N ASP A 1039 -19.74 31.12 7.21
CA ASP A 1039 -18.28 30.81 7.21
C ASP A 1039 -17.78 30.73 8.65
N ASP A 1040 -18.17 31.70 9.47
CA ASP A 1040 -17.90 31.74 10.91
C ASP A 1040 -18.34 30.46 11.68
N GLN A 1041 -19.42 29.79 11.26
CA GLN A 1041 -19.90 28.57 11.95
C GLN A 1041 -19.13 27.30 11.53
N VAL A 1042 -18.60 27.29 10.30
CA VAL A 1042 -17.72 26.22 9.83
C VAL A 1042 -16.35 26.40 10.45
N ASP A 1043 -15.85 27.64 10.49
CA ASP A 1043 -14.57 27.98 11.10
C ASP A 1043 -14.57 27.68 12.61
N ASP A 1044 -15.60 28.09 13.36
CA ASP A 1044 -15.72 27.81 14.81
C ASP A 1044 -15.68 26.30 15.13
N ALA A 1045 -16.33 25.46 14.30
CA ALA A 1045 -16.35 24.01 14.51
C ALA A 1045 -15.08 23.31 14.01
N THR A 1046 -14.41 23.88 13.00
CA THR A 1046 -13.17 23.36 12.43
C THR A 1046 -11.96 23.71 13.30
N GLU A 1047 -12.01 24.85 14.02
CA GLU A 1047 -10.95 25.34 14.91
C GLU A 1047 -10.67 24.38 16.09
N GLU A 1048 -11.68 23.61 16.55
CA GLU A 1048 -11.51 22.60 17.61
C GLU A 1048 -10.82 21.30 17.12
N VAL A 1049 -10.76 21.06 15.80
CA VAL A 1049 -10.37 19.75 15.21
C VAL A 1049 -9.13 19.84 14.32
N THR A 1050 -8.86 21.02 13.76
CA THR A 1050 -7.65 21.24 12.95
C THR A 1050 -6.38 21.07 13.79
N PRO A 1051 -5.33 20.46 13.23
CA PRO A 1051 -4.06 20.33 13.94
C PRO A 1051 -3.52 21.72 14.27
N THR A 1052 -3.07 21.91 15.51
CA THR A 1052 -2.55 23.19 16.02
C THR A 1052 -1.34 23.68 15.20
N ILE A 1053 -0.60 22.76 14.58
CA ILE A 1053 0.51 23.01 13.67
C ILE A 1053 0.25 22.28 12.35
N ASP A 1054 0.28 23.01 11.24
CA ASP A 1054 0.14 22.43 9.91
C ASP A 1054 1.25 21.40 9.61
N ALA A 1055 0.91 20.33 8.89
CA ALA A 1055 1.84 19.23 8.60
C ALA A 1055 3.08 19.68 7.81
N GLU A 1056 2.95 20.66 6.92
CA GLU A 1056 4.09 21.21 6.16
C GLU A 1056 5.01 22.02 7.09
N LEU A 1057 4.44 22.85 7.95
CA LEU A 1057 5.20 23.63 8.95
C LEU A 1057 5.88 22.71 9.97
N LEU A 1058 5.22 21.66 10.43
CA LEU A 1058 5.79 20.67 11.35
C LEU A 1058 6.99 19.93 10.72
N ARG A 1059 6.90 19.57 9.44
CA ARG A 1059 8.04 19.02 8.67
C ARG A 1059 9.20 20.01 8.63
N LYS A 1060 8.94 21.29 8.34
CA LYS A 1060 9.94 22.38 8.31
C LYS A 1060 10.58 22.57 9.68
N TYR A 1061 9.78 22.51 10.74
CA TYR A 1061 10.25 22.59 12.11
C TYR A 1061 11.23 21.46 12.43
N ILE A 1062 10.86 20.20 12.16
CA ILE A 1062 11.72 19.03 12.44
C ILE A 1062 13.03 19.12 11.66
N ALA A 1063 12.96 19.49 10.37
CA ALA A 1063 14.14 19.68 9.54
C ALA A 1063 15.06 20.79 10.09
N TYR A 1064 14.49 21.95 10.45
CA TYR A 1064 15.23 23.07 11.02
C TYR A 1064 15.92 22.71 12.33
N ALA A 1065 15.21 22.02 13.23
CA ALA A 1065 15.74 21.59 14.53
C ALA A 1065 16.93 20.63 14.37
N LYS A 1066 16.84 19.67 13.44
CA LYS A 1066 17.93 18.72 13.17
C LYS A 1066 19.18 19.38 12.56
N ARG A 1067 19.00 20.41 11.72
CA ARG A 1067 20.11 21.15 11.08
C ARG A 1067 20.86 22.04 12.07
N ASN A 1068 20.13 22.73 12.96
CA ASN A 1068 20.68 23.85 13.73
C ASN A 1068 20.97 23.55 15.20
N CYS A 1069 20.36 22.53 15.80
CA CYS A 1069 20.43 22.31 17.25
C CYS A 1069 21.25 21.06 17.63
N TYR A 1070 22.27 21.27 18.45
CA TYR A 1070 23.20 20.24 18.90
C TYR A 1070 23.33 20.25 20.43
N PRO A 1071 22.29 19.76 21.14
CA PRO A 1071 22.22 19.91 22.58
C PRO A 1071 23.34 19.21 23.34
N THR A 1072 23.77 19.85 24.43
CA THR A 1072 24.75 19.31 25.37
C THR A 1072 24.15 19.16 26.77
N MET A 1073 24.48 18.06 27.45
CA MET A 1073 23.92 17.80 28.77
C MET A 1073 24.51 18.68 29.87
N THR A 1074 23.63 19.34 30.61
CA THR A 1074 23.97 20.02 31.86
C THR A 1074 24.30 19.02 32.96
N ASP A 1075 25.04 19.47 33.98
CA ASP A 1075 25.41 18.59 35.11
C ASP A 1075 24.17 18.20 35.95
N GLU A 1076 23.17 19.08 36.01
CA GLU A 1076 21.89 18.80 36.68
C GLU A 1076 21.09 17.69 35.98
N ALA A 1077 21.00 17.72 34.65
CA ALA A 1077 20.35 16.66 33.87
C ALA A 1077 21.09 15.32 34.01
N LYS A 1078 22.43 15.32 34.01
CA LYS A 1078 23.23 14.10 34.23
C LYS A 1078 22.98 13.47 35.58
N GLU A 1079 22.80 14.28 36.63
CA GLU A 1079 22.49 13.77 37.97
C GLU A 1079 21.13 13.07 37.99
N VAL A 1080 20.08 13.67 37.40
CA VAL A 1080 18.75 13.07 37.31
C VAL A 1080 18.78 11.73 36.57
N ILE A 1081 19.38 11.69 35.38
CA ILE A 1081 19.48 10.47 34.57
C ILE A 1081 20.31 9.40 35.27
N ARG A 1082 21.42 9.78 35.92
CA ARG A 1082 22.26 8.85 36.69
C ARG A 1082 21.48 8.24 37.84
N ASP A 1083 20.81 9.07 38.64
CA ASP A 1083 20.12 8.63 39.85
C ASP A 1083 18.94 7.73 39.46
N PHE A 1084 18.15 8.13 38.45
CA PHE A 1084 17.11 7.29 37.88
C PHE A 1084 17.66 5.95 37.38
N TYR A 1085 18.73 5.94 36.57
CA TYR A 1085 19.30 4.70 36.04
C TYR A 1085 19.87 3.77 37.14
N VAL A 1086 20.50 4.32 38.17
CA VAL A 1086 21.04 3.52 39.29
C VAL A 1086 19.91 2.90 40.10
N ASP A 1087 18.90 3.70 40.45
CA ASP A 1087 17.73 3.21 41.17
C ASP A 1087 16.97 2.18 40.33
N PHE A 1088 16.85 2.42 39.03
CA PHE A 1088 16.17 1.54 38.09
C PHE A 1088 16.93 0.22 37.88
N ARG A 1089 18.26 0.25 37.76
CA ARG A 1089 19.09 -0.95 37.68
C ARG A 1089 19.10 -1.75 38.98
N ALA A 1090 18.96 -1.10 40.13
CA ALA A 1090 18.83 -1.78 41.42
C ALA A 1090 17.51 -2.56 41.50
N LYS A 1091 16.43 -2.05 40.89
CA LYS A 1091 15.13 -2.75 40.78
C LYS A 1091 15.17 -3.94 39.80
N GLY A 1092 16.01 -3.89 38.76
CA GLY A 1092 16.13 -4.93 37.72
C GLY A 1092 17.37 -5.83 37.83
N ALA A 1093 17.88 -6.08 39.03
CA ALA A 1093 19.14 -6.80 39.27
C ALA A 1093 19.00 -8.34 39.34
N ASP A 1094 17.78 -8.87 39.24
CA ASP A 1094 17.51 -10.32 39.31
C ASP A 1094 17.68 -11.03 37.96
N GLU A 1095 18.11 -12.30 37.99
CA GLU A 1095 18.44 -13.07 36.77
C GLU A 1095 17.19 -13.45 35.94
N ASP A 1096 15.98 -13.39 36.52
CA ASP A 1096 14.70 -13.80 35.92
C ASP A 1096 13.78 -12.62 35.49
N ALA A 1097 14.27 -11.38 35.47
CA ALA A 1097 13.48 -10.22 35.05
C ALA A 1097 13.11 -10.29 33.53
N PRO A 1098 11.85 -10.06 33.12
CA PRO A 1098 11.38 -10.20 31.72
C PRO A 1098 12.15 -9.32 30.72
N VAL A 1099 12.62 -8.15 31.15
CA VAL A 1099 13.46 -7.25 30.34
C VAL A 1099 14.68 -6.81 31.15
N PRO A 1100 15.91 -7.22 30.77
CA PRO A 1100 17.11 -6.82 31.50
C PRO A 1100 17.41 -5.33 31.31
N VAL A 1101 17.58 -4.61 32.43
CA VAL A 1101 18.00 -3.20 32.45
C VAL A 1101 19.48 -3.10 32.06
N THR A 1102 19.74 -2.94 30.76
CA THR A 1102 21.09 -2.84 30.21
C THR A 1102 21.57 -1.38 30.14
N ALA A 1103 22.88 -1.20 29.94
CA ALA A 1103 23.46 0.12 29.68
C ALA A 1103 22.87 0.82 28.44
N ARG A 1104 22.21 0.09 27.54
CA ARG A 1104 21.50 0.68 26.39
C ARG A 1104 20.32 1.55 26.79
N LYS A 1105 19.65 1.24 27.91
CA LYS A 1105 18.57 2.10 28.42
C LYS A 1105 19.11 3.45 28.92
N LEU A 1106 20.33 3.48 29.47
CA LEU A 1106 21.00 4.75 29.78
C LEU A 1106 21.29 5.56 28.51
N GLU A 1107 21.71 4.91 27.43
CA GLU A 1107 21.88 5.59 26.14
C GLU A 1107 20.55 6.09 25.56
N ALA A 1108 19.47 5.33 25.71
CA ALA A 1108 18.12 5.74 25.30
C ALA A 1108 17.66 7.00 26.05
N LEU A 1109 17.81 7.04 27.38
CA LEU A 1109 17.53 8.23 28.19
C LEU A 1109 18.31 9.45 27.67
N VAL A 1110 19.60 9.25 27.34
CA VAL A 1110 20.43 10.33 26.81
C VAL A 1110 19.93 10.83 25.45
N ARG A 1111 19.58 9.94 24.53
CA ARG A 1111 19.06 10.29 23.20
C ARG A 1111 17.71 10.99 23.28
N LEU A 1112 16.81 10.50 24.12
CA LEU A 1112 15.49 11.09 24.33
C LEU A 1112 15.59 12.49 24.95
N SER A 1113 16.49 12.70 25.91
CA SER A 1113 16.68 14.04 26.50
C SER A 1113 17.30 15.02 25.51
N GLU A 1114 18.18 14.56 24.62
CA GLU A 1114 18.68 15.36 23.50
C GLU A 1114 17.57 15.69 22.48
N ALA A 1115 16.72 14.72 22.15
CA ALA A 1115 15.58 14.94 21.27
C ALA A 1115 14.58 15.96 21.86
N SER A 1116 14.31 15.88 23.17
CA SER A 1116 13.45 16.83 23.89
C SER A 1116 14.05 18.24 23.87
N ALA A 1117 15.36 18.39 24.06
CA ALA A 1117 16.02 19.69 23.95
C ALA A 1117 15.97 20.25 22.51
N ARG A 1118 16.12 19.40 21.49
CA ARG A 1118 15.99 19.77 20.07
C ARG A 1118 14.59 20.26 19.72
N LEU A 1119 13.55 19.66 20.29
CA LEU A 1119 12.17 20.11 20.10
C LEU A 1119 12.01 21.57 20.51
N ARG A 1120 12.65 22.01 21.60
CA ARG A 1120 12.66 23.41 22.06
C ARG A 1120 13.70 24.31 21.37
N LEU A 1121 14.39 23.80 20.34
CA LEU A 1121 15.53 24.46 19.69
C LEU A 1121 16.63 24.89 20.67
N SER A 1122 16.82 24.13 21.76
CA SER A 1122 17.82 24.40 22.80
C SER A 1122 19.13 23.67 22.52
N ASP A 1123 20.26 24.37 22.70
CA ASP A 1123 21.61 23.79 22.65
C ASP A 1123 22.06 23.17 23.99
N THR A 1124 21.17 23.16 25.00
CA THR A 1124 21.42 22.51 26.29
C THR A 1124 20.24 21.65 26.71
N VAL A 1125 20.55 20.46 27.23
CA VAL A 1125 19.56 19.58 27.89
C VAL A 1125 19.39 20.04 29.33
N ASP A 1126 18.20 20.51 29.64
CA ASP A 1126 17.86 21.02 30.97
C ASP A 1126 17.34 19.91 31.88
N ARG A 1127 17.25 20.20 33.17
CA ARG A 1127 16.73 19.25 34.16
C ARG A 1127 15.29 18.81 33.83
N GLU A 1128 14.48 19.72 33.32
CA GLU A 1128 13.08 19.45 32.97
C GLU A 1128 12.95 18.43 31.83
N ASP A 1129 13.83 18.49 30.83
CA ASP A 1129 13.87 17.51 29.74
C ASP A 1129 14.25 16.12 30.25
N ALA A 1130 15.19 16.07 31.20
CA ALA A 1130 15.58 14.80 31.83
C ALA A 1130 14.42 14.19 32.63
N VAL A 1131 13.64 15.00 33.36
CA VAL A 1131 12.48 14.53 34.13
C VAL A 1131 11.38 14.01 33.22
N ARG A 1132 11.00 14.76 32.17
CA ARG A 1132 9.99 14.32 31.19
C ARG A 1132 10.35 12.99 30.56
N VAL A 1133 11.62 12.82 30.21
CA VAL A 1133 12.12 11.57 29.60
C VAL A 1133 12.13 10.42 30.60
N THR A 1134 12.44 10.67 31.87
CA THR A 1134 12.30 9.62 32.90
C THR A 1134 10.85 9.21 33.11
N ASP A 1135 9.90 10.16 33.01
CA ASP A 1135 8.47 9.86 33.14
C ASP A 1135 7.98 8.98 31.98
N ILE A 1136 8.33 9.31 30.72
CA ILE A 1136 8.01 8.51 29.53
C ILE A 1136 8.58 7.08 29.65
N VAL A 1137 9.84 6.96 30.08
CA VAL A 1137 10.49 5.66 30.23
C VAL A 1137 9.87 4.88 31.39
N GLU A 1138 9.53 5.54 32.49
CA GLU A 1138 8.86 4.91 33.63
C GLU A 1138 7.46 4.40 33.25
N SER A 1139 6.70 5.17 32.48
CA SER A 1139 5.36 4.77 32.00
C SER A 1139 5.42 3.53 31.10
N CYS A 1140 6.28 3.57 30.08
CA CYS A 1140 6.60 2.45 29.20
C CYS A 1140 6.96 1.15 29.96
N LEU A 1141 7.49 1.26 31.18
CA LEU A 1141 7.85 0.11 32.02
C LEU A 1141 6.79 -0.27 33.04
N ARG A 1142 5.92 0.66 33.45
CA ARG A 1142 4.73 0.36 34.25
C ARG A 1142 3.81 -0.52 33.45
N ASP A 1143 3.58 -0.22 32.19
CA ASP A 1143 2.73 -1.04 31.32
C ASP A 1143 3.26 -2.48 31.23
N ILE A 1144 4.58 -2.66 31.29
CA ILE A 1144 5.26 -3.97 31.23
C ILE A 1144 5.31 -4.67 32.62
N GLY A 1145 5.04 -3.98 33.72
CA GLY A 1145 5.40 -4.40 35.08
C GLY A 1145 4.34 -4.27 36.20
N MET A 1146 3.06 -4.11 35.89
CA MET A 1146 1.97 -4.01 36.89
C MET A 1146 1.44 -5.37 37.38
N ASP A 1147 0.96 -5.43 38.64
CA ASP A 1147 0.23 -6.58 39.21
C ASP A 1147 -1.25 -6.59 38.73
N PRO A 1148 -1.73 -7.67 38.08
CA PRO A 1148 -3.11 -7.78 37.58
C PRO A 1148 -4.20 -7.74 38.66
N GLU A 1149 -3.91 -8.13 39.91
CA GLU A 1149 -4.94 -8.19 40.97
C GLU A 1149 -5.01 -6.91 41.82
N THR A 1150 -3.96 -6.09 41.87
CA THR A 1150 -3.86 -4.98 42.84
C THR A 1150 -3.66 -3.61 42.20
N GLY A 1151 -3.20 -3.52 40.95
CA GLY A 1151 -2.88 -2.25 40.29
C GLY A 1151 -1.71 -1.49 40.96
N GLU A 1152 -0.94 -2.14 41.84
CA GLU A 1152 0.26 -1.56 42.45
C GLU A 1152 1.53 -2.15 41.82
N PHE A 1153 2.59 -1.34 41.77
CA PHE A 1153 3.92 -1.76 41.32
C PHE A 1153 4.57 -2.65 42.39
N ASP A 1154 4.52 -3.96 42.23
CA ASP A 1154 5.12 -4.92 43.18
C ASP A 1154 6.40 -5.54 42.61
N ALA A 1155 7.55 -5.20 43.21
CA ALA A 1155 8.86 -5.70 42.80
C ALA A 1155 9.03 -7.22 42.99
N ASP A 1156 8.19 -7.86 43.81
CA ASP A 1156 8.25 -9.30 44.10
C ASP A 1156 7.67 -10.18 42.94
N ILE A 1157 6.94 -9.62 41.97
CA ILE A 1157 6.45 -10.35 40.77
C ILE A 1157 7.55 -10.50 39.71
N VAL A 1158 8.52 -9.58 39.70
CA VAL A 1158 9.70 -9.60 38.80
C VAL A 1158 10.61 -10.79 39.12
N GLU A 1159 10.65 -11.24 40.37
CA GLU A 1159 11.57 -12.29 40.82
C GLU A 1159 11.15 -13.72 40.35
N THR A 1160 9.95 -13.89 39.77
CA THR A 1160 9.18 -15.08 40.13
C THR A 1160 8.03 -15.50 39.20
N GLY A 1161 7.43 -14.59 38.43
CA GLY A 1161 6.34 -14.90 37.51
C GLY A 1161 5.02 -15.35 38.17
N THR A 1162 4.88 -15.18 39.50
CA THR A 1162 3.64 -15.40 40.27
C THR A 1162 3.64 -14.47 41.49
N SER A 1163 2.48 -13.95 41.90
CA SER A 1163 2.41 -13.03 43.06
C SER A 1163 2.86 -13.73 44.35
N LYS A 1164 3.47 -12.99 45.29
CA LYS A 1164 3.86 -13.54 46.61
C LYS A 1164 2.70 -14.26 47.31
N ASN A 1165 1.51 -13.69 47.15
CA ASN A 1165 0.27 -14.23 47.69
C ASN A 1165 -0.13 -15.54 46.98
N GLN A 1166 0.04 -15.62 45.65
CA GLN A 1166 -0.22 -16.83 44.86
C GLN A 1166 0.82 -17.93 45.11
N ARG A 1167 2.10 -17.60 45.26
CA ARG A 1167 3.16 -18.57 45.61
C ARG A 1167 2.97 -19.17 46.99
N ASP A 1168 2.65 -18.35 47.98
CA ASP A 1168 2.35 -18.85 49.31
C ASP A 1168 1.10 -19.75 49.27
N ARG A 1169 0.06 -19.41 48.49
CA ARG A 1169 -1.12 -20.28 48.28
C ARG A 1169 -0.74 -21.61 47.62
N ILE A 1170 -0.01 -21.60 46.49
CA ILE A 1170 0.40 -22.80 45.77
C ILE A 1170 1.27 -23.70 46.65
N LYS A 1171 2.22 -23.11 47.38
CA LYS A 1171 3.10 -23.83 48.29
C LYS A 1171 2.34 -24.44 49.47
N ASN A 1172 1.40 -23.69 50.05
CA ASN A 1172 0.55 -24.19 51.13
C ASN A 1172 -0.42 -25.28 50.65
N LEU A 1173 -0.97 -25.14 49.44
CA LEU A 1173 -1.86 -26.11 48.81
C LEU A 1173 -1.11 -27.41 48.47
N LYS A 1174 0.11 -27.30 47.93
CA LYS A 1174 0.99 -28.44 47.69
C LYS A 1174 1.37 -29.15 48.98
N HIS A 1175 1.71 -28.40 50.03
CA HIS A 1175 2.01 -28.98 51.35
C HIS A 1175 0.79 -29.68 51.96
N LEU A 1176 -0.42 -29.13 51.77
CA LEU A 1176 -1.68 -29.75 52.17
C LEU A 1176 -1.93 -31.08 51.42
N ILE A 1177 -1.62 -31.14 50.12
CA ILE A 1177 -1.72 -32.37 49.32
C ILE A 1177 -0.68 -33.41 49.79
N GLU A 1178 0.56 -32.98 50.10
CA GLU A 1178 1.61 -33.84 50.68
C GLU A 1178 1.21 -34.43 52.04
N GLU A 1179 0.60 -33.63 52.92
CA GLU A 1179 0.14 -34.11 54.23
C GLU A 1179 -1.01 -35.12 54.08
N LEU A 1180 -1.92 -34.89 53.13
CA LEU A 1180 -3.07 -35.77 52.89
C LEU A 1180 -2.70 -37.05 52.14
N GLU A 1181 -1.70 -37.03 51.25
CA GLU A 1181 -1.29 -38.25 50.54
C GLU A 1181 -0.62 -39.27 51.47
N ASP A 1182 -0.01 -38.83 52.57
CA ASP A 1182 0.56 -39.70 53.61
C ASP A 1182 -0.53 -40.31 54.52
N GLU A 1183 -1.70 -39.65 54.66
CA GLU A 1183 -2.85 -40.17 55.43
C GLU A 1183 -3.64 -41.25 54.67
N TYR A 1184 -3.60 -41.25 53.34
CA TYR A 1184 -4.43 -42.11 52.48
C TYR A 1184 -3.60 -42.98 51.52
N GLU A 1185 -3.71 -44.32 51.63
CA GLU A 1185 -2.90 -45.28 50.86
C GLU A 1185 -2.97 -45.12 49.32
N GLU A 1186 -4.05 -44.52 48.78
CA GLU A 1186 -4.28 -44.33 47.34
C GLU A 1186 -3.96 -42.91 46.83
N GLY A 1187 -3.54 -41.98 47.70
CA GLY A 1187 -3.34 -40.55 47.39
C GLY A 1187 -4.35 -39.64 48.11
N ALA A 1188 -4.15 -38.33 48.06
CA ALA A 1188 -5.02 -37.33 48.69
C ALA A 1188 -6.38 -37.23 47.95
N PRO A 1189 -7.55 -37.47 48.60
CA PRO A 1189 -8.86 -37.34 47.95
C PRO A 1189 -9.13 -35.89 47.51
N LEU A 1190 -9.54 -35.68 46.25
CA LEU A 1190 -9.79 -34.35 45.68
C LEU A 1190 -10.79 -33.52 46.50
N ASP A 1191 -11.93 -34.13 46.86
CA ASP A 1191 -12.99 -33.48 47.64
C ASP A 1191 -12.48 -32.97 49.01
N GLU A 1192 -11.57 -33.72 49.64
CA GLU A 1192 -11.05 -33.39 50.97
C GLU A 1192 -9.91 -32.35 50.90
N VAL A 1193 -9.15 -32.33 49.80
CA VAL A 1193 -8.17 -31.28 49.49
C VAL A 1193 -8.89 -29.94 49.27
N VAL A 1194 -9.99 -29.93 48.50
CA VAL A 1194 -10.78 -28.70 48.23
C VAL A 1194 -11.47 -28.19 49.51
N GLU A 1195 -12.02 -29.09 50.33
CA GLU A 1195 -12.66 -28.71 51.60
C GLU A 1195 -11.65 -28.12 52.61
N ARG A 1196 -10.47 -28.74 52.76
CA ARG A 1196 -9.41 -28.20 53.64
C ARG A 1196 -8.73 -26.97 53.07
N ALA A 1197 -8.57 -26.85 51.74
CA ALA A 1197 -8.08 -25.63 51.11
C ALA A 1197 -9.03 -24.44 51.39
N THR A 1198 -10.33 -24.69 51.39
CA THR A 1198 -11.34 -23.67 51.72
C THR A 1198 -11.34 -23.30 53.20
N THR A 1199 -11.19 -24.29 54.09
CA THR A 1199 -11.32 -24.09 55.54
C THR A 1199 -10.02 -23.61 56.20
N ASP A 1200 -8.87 -24.15 55.80
CA ASP A 1200 -7.56 -23.91 56.42
C ASP A 1200 -6.76 -22.81 55.72
N LEU A 1201 -6.95 -22.62 54.40
CA LEU A 1201 -6.26 -21.61 53.58
C LEU A 1201 -7.15 -20.45 53.13
N GLY A 1202 -8.47 -20.52 53.37
CA GLY A 1202 -9.42 -19.46 53.04
C GLY A 1202 -9.64 -19.26 51.53
N LEU A 1203 -9.32 -20.27 50.71
CA LEU A 1203 -9.49 -20.23 49.26
C LEU A 1203 -10.97 -20.46 48.89
N GLY A 1204 -11.49 -19.78 47.87
CA GLY A 1204 -12.81 -20.11 47.34
C GLY A 1204 -12.79 -21.46 46.61
N GLU A 1205 -13.89 -22.21 46.66
CA GLU A 1205 -14.00 -23.58 46.10
C GLU A 1205 -13.55 -23.63 44.62
N SER A 1206 -14.05 -22.72 43.77
CA SER A 1206 -13.62 -22.58 42.37
C SER A 1206 -12.12 -22.29 42.22
N LYS A 1207 -11.57 -21.39 43.06
CA LYS A 1207 -10.15 -21.02 42.98
C LYS A 1207 -9.23 -22.16 43.42
N ALA A 1208 -9.68 -23.01 44.36
CA ALA A 1208 -8.92 -24.18 44.78
C ALA A 1208 -8.87 -25.23 43.65
N GLU A 1209 -9.98 -25.42 42.92
CA GLU A 1209 -10.04 -26.33 41.77
C GLU A 1209 -9.12 -25.88 40.62
N ASP A 1210 -9.15 -24.58 40.27
CA ASP A 1210 -8.32 -24.00 39.21
C ASP A 1210 -6.81 -24.15 39.50
N GLU A 1211 -6.39 -23.90 40.75
CA GLU A 1211 -4.99 -24.04 41.14
C GLU A 1211 -4.52 -25.51 41.19
N ILE A 1212 -5.40 -26.44 41.57
CA ILE A 1212 -5.12 -27.88 41.48
C ILE A 1212 -4.96 -28.30 40.01
N GLU A 1213 -5.79 -27.79 39.10
CA GLU A 1213 -5.67 -28.10 37.67
C GLU A 1213 -4.40 -27.51 37.06
N ASN A 1214 -4.00 -26.29 37.46
CA ASN A 1214 -2.72 -25.70 37.09
C ASN A 1214 -1.53 -26.54 37.58
N LEU A 1215 -1.56 -27.05 38.81
CA LEU A 1215 -0.53 -27.96 39.33
C LEU A 1215 -0.47 -29.28 38.56
N ARG A 1216 -1.61 -29.76 38.04
CA ARG A 1216 -1.67 -30.94 37.15
C ARG A 1216 -1.06 -30.65 35.78
N ARG A 1217 -1.35 -29.50 35.17
CA ARG A 1217 -0.79 -29.09 33.87
C ARG A 1217 0.73 -28.94 33.93
N LYS A 1218 1.26 -28.37 35.03
CA LYS A 1218 2.71 -28.24 35.27
C LYS A 1218 3.41 -29.55 35.64
N GLY A 1219 2.64 -30.62 35.88
CA GLY A 1219 3.17 -31.95 36.22
C GLY A 1219 3.71 -32.08 37.65
N GLU A 1220 3.41 -31.14 38.53
CA GLU A 1220 3.82 -31.17 39.95
C GLU A 1220 2.89 -32.04 40.83
N VAL A 1221 1.67 -32.25 40.35
CA VAL A 1221 0.68 -33.16 40.94
C VAL A 1221 0.11 -34.03 39.83
N TYR A 1222 -0.07 -35.33 40.07
CA TYR A 1222 -0.69 -36.24 39.12
C TYR A 1222 -1.80 -37.06 39.79
N GLU A 1223 -2.71 -37.59 38.97
CA GLU A 1223 -3.87 -38.35 39.42
C GLU A 1223 -3.64 -39.86 39.15
N PRO A 1224 -3.15 -40.64 40.12
CA PRO A 1224 -2.97 -42.09 39.95
C PRO A 1224 -4.30 -42.84 39.76
N ARG A 1225 -5.40 -42.30 40.28
CA ARG A 1225 -6.75 -42.87 40.21
C ARG A 1225 -7.79 -41.75 40.24
N GLN A 1226 -8.87 -41.91 39.48
CA GLN A 1226 -9.92 -40.88 39.37
C GLN A 1226 -10.45 -40.45 40.75
N GLY A 1227 -10.27 -39.17 41.09
CA GLY A 1227 -10.62 -38.54 42.37
C GLY A 1227 -9.50 -38.45 43.41
N TYR A 1228 -8.25 -38.87 43.11
CA TYR A 1228 -7.14 -38.90 44.07
C TYR A 1228 -5.86 -38.30 43.50
N LEU A 1229 -5.27 -37.34 44.21
CA LEU A 1229 -4.07 -36.60 43.82
C LEU A 1229 -2.81 -37.11 44.54
N ARG A 1230 -1.68 -37.05 43.87
CA ARG A 1230 -0.35 -37.24 44.47
C ARG A 1230 0.64 -36.23 43.94
N THR A 1231 1.54 -35.79 44.80
CA THR A 1231 2.68 -34.97 44.38
C THR A 1231 3.73 -35.80 43.65
N THR A 1232 4.35 -35.20 42.62
CA THR A 1232 5.28 -35.88 41.70
C THR A 1232 6.72 -35.94 42.21
#